data_AF-A0A8H6UEJ9-F1
#
_entry.id   AF-A0A8H6UEJ9-F1
#
_cell.length_a   1.000
_cell.length_b   1.000
_cell.length_c   1.000
_cell.angle_alpha   90.00
_cell.angle_beta   90.00
_cell.angle_gamma   90.00
#
_symmetry.space_group_name_H-M   'P 1'
#
loop_
_entity.id
_entity.type
_entity.pdbx_description
1 polymer ?
#
loop_
_entity_poly.entity_id
_entity_poly.type
_entity_poly.pdbx_seq_one_letter_code
_entity_poly.pdbx_strand_id
1 'polypeptide(L)'
;MAVSAFALFSSGILFFLSSICLANAAGGSSSTFLRNDTGAGLSPSYRSVAYFVNWGIYGRKFNPQDLPVERLTHVLYAFANVRNETGEVYLSDTYADLEKHYPGDSWSEAGKNVYGCALDNYGAEHAAGKRFLLTVASPADPQKISTFHLKDMDPYLDFWNLMAYDYAGGTFSEYTGHQANLFKSSSNQQSTPFNTEEALENYLNRGVIPSKIVLGMPLYGRAFTNTTGPGKPFSGIGEGSWEDGVWDYKALPRPGAEEHTDDSIIASYSYDLERTFISYDSPLVAECKAEYIRLKGLGGAGQLLDTFDFYAMYFGVLLLIVQIAGRGHAAAVFAHFLLSNSANFTSADWVKHIRLAQDAQIDAFALNIAARDATNAQSIPLAFEAAQAAGFKIFFSFDYVARGPWNQGDVTELLLRYKLNEAYYTNNGRPLASTFEGSENAEEWINIKASTDCFFIPDWSSLGAKAAFEKGYGTVDGLFSWAAWPSGPQDMNTQVDVSYLKHLNESEGQVYMMPVSPWFYTNLPGYGKNWLWRGDDLWHDRWQEVLSVRPEFVEIISWNDYGESHYIGPLHEGGYELFRTGKAPFNYAENMPHDGWRTLLPFIIGTYKNGHAEVKQESLVAWYRTTPGSACGTGGTSANTQSHAQIEFSPLEVVADRIFYSALLTEYATPEVIIGSTTQKGTWRNQPASGRGIYHGSAPFDGAKGDVEVTLWREGNRILTLKGKGISGSCSNGVQNWNAWVGSTQSPS
;
A
#
# COMPACT_ATOMS: atom_id res chain seq x y z
N MET A 1 34.85 -13.62 17.39
CA MET A 1 34.10 -14.06 16.20
C MET A 1 33.09 -15.13 16.61
N ALA A 2 31.94 -14.71 17.15
CA ALA A 2 30.76 -15.57 17.42
C ALA A 2 29.53 -14.78 17.94
N VAL A 3 29.47 -13.45 17.75
CA VAL A 3 28.38 -12.60 18.29
C VAL A 3 27.64 -11.82 17.19
N SER A 4 28.09 -11.90 15.93
CA SER A 4 27.57 -11.07 14.82
C SER A 4 26.45 -11.74 14.00
N ALA A 5 26.12 -13.01 14.26
CA ALA A 5 25.18 -13.78 13.44
C ALA A 5 23.75 -13.86 14.02
N PHE A 6 23.55 -13.48 15.29
CA PHE A 6 22.24 -13.55 15.94
C PHE A 6 21.41 -12.25 15.79
N ALA A 7 22.03 -11.13 15.40
CA ALA A 7 21.37 -9.82 15.33
C ALA A 7 20.74 -9.48 13.96
N LEU A 8 21.11 -10.18 12.88
CA LEU A 8 20.53 -9.97 11.54
C LEU A 8 19.25 -10.79 11.31
N PHE A 9 19.04 -11.85 12.10
CA PHE A 9 17.86 -12.73 12.03
C PHE A 9 16.60 -12.12 12.68
N SER A 10 16.75 -11.14 13.58
CA SER A 10 15.60 -10.53 14.27
C SER A 10 14.94 -9.40 13.47
N SER A 11 15.69 -8.64 12.66
CA SER A 11 15.18 -7.49 11.91
C SER A 11 14.18 -7.82 10.80
N GLY A 12 14.28 -8.99 10.16
CA GLY A 12 13.32 -9.41 9.12
C GLY A 12 11.98 -9.94 9.66
N ILE A 13 11.96 -10.45 10.90
CA ILE A 13 10.74 -10.91 11.59
C ILE A 13 9.95 -9.71 12.15
N LEU A 14 10.64 -8.63 12.52
CA LEU A 14 10.05 -7.39 13.05
C LEU A 14 9.38 -6.56 11.97
N PHE A 15 10.03 -6.35 10.81
CA PHE A 15 9.48 -5.64 9.65
C PHE A 15 8.12 -6.19 9.21
N PHE A 16 7.93 -7.49 9.42
CA PHE A 16 6.76 -8.22 9.00
C PHE A 16 5.52 -8.02 9.88
N LEU A 17 5.71 -7.67 11.14
CA LEU A 17 4.62 -7.51 12.11
C LEU A 17 3.97 -6.12 11.99
N SER A 18 4.64 -5.13 11.36
CA SER A 18 4.16 -3.75 11.30
C SER A 18 3.01 -3.49 10.32
N SER A 19 3.00 -4.18 9.16
CA SER A 19 1.92 -4.13 8.16
C SER A 19 0.65 -4.89 8.59
N ILE A 20 0.78 -5.90 9.45
CA ILE A 20 -0.36 -6.63 10.06
C ILE A 20 -1.12 -5.74 11.05
N CYS A 21 -0.38 -4.89 11.76
CA CYS A 21 -0.85 -4.06 12.84
C CYS A 21 -1.93 -3.05 12.34
N LEU A 22 -1.66 -2.28 11.28
CA LEU A 22 -2.59 -1.26 10.76
C LEU A 22 -3.87 -1.84 10.12
N ALA A 23 -3.82 -3.05 9.56
CA ALA A 23 -4.96 -3.71 8.92
C ALA A 23 -6.04 -4.15 9.93
N ASN A 24 -5.64 -4.49 11.17
CA ASN A 24 -6.56 -4.91 12.23
C ASN A 24 -7.28 -3.74 12.93
N ALA A 25 -6.74 -2.51 12.84
CA ALA A 25 -7.24 -1.34 13.55
C ALA A 25 -8.31 -0.52 12.80
N ALA A 26 -8.36 -0.59 11.47
CA ALA A 26 -9.18 0.29 10.61
C ALA A 26 -10.71 -0.01 10.60
N GLY A 27 -11.21 -0.85 11.50
CA GLY A 27 -12.61 -1.28 11.56
C GLY A 27 -13.64 -0.25 12.06
N GLY A 28 -13.29 1.04 12.21
CA GLY A 28 -14.20 2.05 12.75
C GLY A 28 -13.94 3.48 12.27
N SER A 29 -14.98 4.07 11.65
CA SER A 29 -15.17 5.51 11.38
C SER A 29 -14.19 6.18 10.40
N SER A 30 -14.62 6.29 9.14
CA SER A 30 -13.99 7.12 8.10
C SER A 30 -14.41 8.59 8.26
N SER A 31 -13.48 9.47 8.58
CA SER A 31 -13.64 10.92 8.39
C SER A 31 -12.60 11.42 7.37
N THR A 32 -13.09 12.03 6.30
CA THR A 32 -12.33 12.41 5.10
C THR A 32 -11.88 13.86 5.19
N PHE A 33 -10.57 14.12 5.10
CA PHE A 33 -10.03 15.48 5.01
C PHE A 33 -9.19 15.73 3.76
N LEU A 34 -9.61 16.77 3.04
CA LEU A 34 -9.10 17.30 1.77
C LEU A 34 -7.76 18.03 2.00
N ARG A 35 -6.83 17.91 1.06
CA ARG A 35 -5.53 18.60 1.10
C ARG A 35 -5.40 19.55 -0.10
N ASN A 36 -5.42 20.86 0.18
CA ASN A 36 -4.98 21.91 -0.74
C ASN A 36 -3.48 22.12 -0.53
N ASP A 37 -2.67 22.10 -1.60
CA ASP A 37 -1.39 22.82 -1.57
C ASP A 37 -0.90 23.19 -2.98
N THR A 38 -0.51 24.45 -3.11
CA THR A 38 -0.02 25.09 -4.33
C THR A 38 1.51 25.15 -4.31
N GLY A 39 2.16 24.50 -5.27
CA GLY A 39 3.45 24.88 -5.88
C GLY A 39 4.71 24.95 -5.01
N ALA A 40 5.61 23.97 -5.17
CA ALA A 40 7.04 24.14 -5.47
C ALA A 40 7.75 22.77 -5.39
N GLY A 41 8.46 22.37 -6.44
CA GLY A 41 9.08 21.05 -6.54
C GLY A 41 10.25 20.86 -5.58
N LEU A 42 10.12 19.85 -4.71
CA LEU A 42 11.17 19.05 -4.06
C LEU A 42 10.51 17.73 -3.66
N SER A 43 11.14 16.58 -3.94
CA SER A 43 10.70 15.28 -3.39
C SER A 43 10.53 15.38 -1.87
N PRO A 44 9.43 14.94 -1.24
CA PRO A 44 9.27 15.13 0.21
C PRO A 44 10.30 14.28 0.97
N SER A 45 11.34 14.92 1.50
CA SER A 45 12.27 14.31 2.45
C SER A 45 11.65 14.31 3.85
N TYR A 46 11.50 13.15 4.47
CA TYR A 46 11.02 13.06 5.85
C TYR A 46 11.99 13.72 6.85
N ARG A 47 11.44 14.26 7.94
CA ARG A 47 12.21 14.83 9.05
C ARG A 47 12.44 13.77 10.14
N SER A 48 13.66 13.72 10.67
CA SER A 48 14.03 12.94 11.85
C SER A 48 14.43 13.94 12.93
N VAL A 49 13.55 14.13 13.91
CA VAL A 49 13.64 15.20 14.90
C VAL A 49 13.87 14.59 16.28
N ALA A 50 14.81 15.15 17.04
CA ALA A 50 15.02 14.74 18.41
C ALA A 50 15.23 15.92 19.35
N TYR A 51 14.60 15.91 20.52
CA TYR A 51 14.95 16.85 21.59
C TYR A 51 16.20 16.37 22.31
N PHE A 52 17.15 17.28 22.57
CA PHE A 52 18.26 17.06 23.49
C PHE A 52 18.05 17.95 24.70
N VAL A 53 17.89 17.35 25.88
CA VAL A 53 17.68 18.10 27.12
C VAL A 53 19.02 18.48 27.76
N ASN A 54 19.22 19.74 28.13
CA ASN A 54 20.48 20.23 28.67
C ASN A 54 20.86 19.55 29.98
N TRP A 55 19.88 19.18 30.81
CA TRP A 55 20.11 18.39 32.04
C TRP A 55 20.49 16.93 31.78
N GLY A 56 20.45 16.45 30.53
CA GLY A 56 20.88 15.11 30.13
C GLY A 56 22.35 14.84 30.44
N ILE A 57 23.18 15.89 30.51
CA ILE A 57 24.62 15.77 30.76
C ILE A 57 24.97 15.31 32.18
N TYR A 58 24.02 15.38 33.12
CA TYR A 58 24.26 15.15 34.54
C TYR A 58 24.06 13.67 34.93
N GLY A 59 22.98 13.35 35.66
CA GLY A 59 22.69 12.00 36.13
C GLY A 59 22.57 10.98 35.00
N ARG A 60 22.00 11.43 33.88
CA ARG A 60 21.84 10.66 32.63
C ARG A 60 23.14 10.42 31.87
N LYS A 61 24.15 11.26 32.09
CA LYS A 61 25.48 11.22 31.44
C LYS A 61 25.41 11.18 29.92
N PHE A 62 24.41 11.83 29.32
CA PHE A 62 24.18 11.90 27.89
C PHE A 62 24.57 13.29 27.37
N ASN A 63 25.52 13.33 26.44
CA ASN A 63 26.17 14.53 25.94
C ASN A 63 25.84 14.75 24.46
N PRO A 64 26.02 15.96 23.91
CA PRO A 64 25.76 16.21 22.49
C PRO A 64 26.55 15.31 21.54
N GLN A 65 27.76 14.87 21.92
CA GLN A 65 28.59 13.94 21.14
C GLN A 65 27.99 12.54 21.02
N ASP A 66 27.03 12.23 21.89
CA ASP A 66 26.32 10.96 21.93
C ASP A 66 25.09 10.99 21.00
N LEU A 67 24.77 12.15 20.41
CA LEU A 67 23.75 12.26 19.39
C LEU A 67 24.23 11.60 18.08
N PRO A 68 23.40 10.77 17.45
CA PRO A 68 23.67 10.15 16.16
C PRO A 68 23.23 11.10 15.05
N VAL A 69 24.03 12.14 14.90
CA VAL A 69 23.80 13.24 13.97
C VAL A 69 23.66 12.78 12.52
N GLU A 70 24.17 11.59 12.17
CA GLU A 70 24.03 10.98 10.85
C GLU A 70 22.61 10.46 10.55
N ARG A 71 21.75 10.39 11.57
CA ARG A 71 20.37 9.87 11.49
C ARG A 71 19.30 10.90 11.86
N LEU A 72 19.72 12.09 12.28
CA LEU A 72 18.87 13.19 12.65
C LEU A 72 18.96 14.27 11.57
N THR A 73 17.82 14.84 11.21
CA THR A 73 17.81 16.07 10.41
C THR A 73 17.68 17.30 11.30
N HIS A 74 17.13 17.16 12.50
CA HIS A 74 16.92 18.26 13.45
C HIS A 74 17.19 17.81 14.89
N VAL A 75 17.87 18.66 15.66
CA VAL A 75 18.03 18.53 17.11
C VAL A 75 17.39 19.75 17.77
N LEU A 76 16.45 19.53 18.68
CA LEU A 76 15.75 20.56 19.44
C LEU A 76 16.38 20.66 20.84
N TYR A 77 17.22 21.65 21.07
CA TYR A 77 17.87 21.85 22.37
C TYR A 77 16.86 22.39 23.40
N ALA A 78 16.70 21.68 24.51
CA ALA A 78 15.64 21.88 25.48
C ALA A 78 16.21 22.11 26.90
N PHE A 79 15.77 23.09 27.68
CA PHE A 79 14.91 24.22 27.30
C PHE A 79 15.54 25.54 27.73
N ALA A 80 15.36 26.58 26.92
CA ALA A 80 15.47 27.94 27.40
C ALA A 80 14.21 28.30 28.21
N ASN A 81 14.33 29.24 29.15
CA ASN A 81 13.23 29.76 29.95
C ASN A 81 12.78 31.14 29.43
N VAL A 82 11.60 31.59 29.87
CA VAL A 82 11.06 32.92 29.57
C VAL A 82 10.74 33.65 30.87
N ARG A 83 11.15 34.91 30.98
CA ARG A 83 10.78 35.76 32.13
C ARG A 83 9.35 36.26 31.96
N ASN A 84 8.50 36.01 32.96
CA ASN A 84 7.08 36.38 32.91
C ASN A 84 6.86 37.90 32.79
N GLU A 85 7.74 38.71 33.37
CA GLU A 85 7.58 40.17 33.41
C GLU A 85 8.02 40.86 32.11
N THR A 86 8.98 40.27 31.39
CA THR A 86 9.66 40.94 30.25
C THR A 86 9.51 40.20 28.93
N GLY A 87 9.14 38.92 28.94
CA GLY A 87 9.17 38.05 27.76
C GLY A 87 10.58 37.69 27.30
N GLU A 88 11.62 38.03 28.06
CA GLU A 88 13.01 37.70 27.74
C GLU A 88 13.22 36.18 27.78
N VAL A 89 13.71 35.62 26.67
CA VAL A 89 14.18 34.23 26.59
C VAL A 89 15.62 34.16 27.13
N TYR A 90 15.88 33.24 28.06
CA TYR A 90 17.21 33.06 28.66
C TYR A 90 17.57 31.58 28.83
N LEU A 91 18.85 31.28 28.80
CA LEU A 91 19.40 29.93 29.02
C LEU A 91 19.10 29.45 30.45
N SER A 92 18.56 28.24 30.58
CA SER A 92 18.09 27.71 31.87
C SER A 92 19.23 27.16 32.73
N ASP A 93 20.35 26.75 32.11
CA ASP A 93 21.50 26.18 32.80
C ASP A 93 22.79 26.59 32.10
N THR A 94 23.38 27.72 32.52
CA THR A 94 24.61 28.22 31.87
C THR A 94 25.78 27.27 31.97
N TYR A 95 25.82 26.39 32.98
CA TYR A 95 26.88 25.40 33.08
C TYR A 95 26.76 24.36 31.96
N ALA A 96 25.58 23.77 31.77
CA ALA A 96 25.31 22.83 30.70
C ALA A 96 25.38 23.48 29.30
N ASP A 97 24.92 24.73 29.21
CA ASP A 97 24.71 25.42 27.94
C ASP A 97 25.99 26.08 27.42
N LEU A 98 26.89 26.57 28.29
CA LEU A 98 28.03 27.43 27.92
C LEU A 98 29.37 27.09 28.60
N GLU A 99 29.38 26.52 29.81
CA GLU A 99 30.61 26.47 30.64
C GLU A 99 31.27 25.08 30.69
N LYS A 100 30.50 24.00 30.51
CA LYS A 100 31.04 22.63 30.55
C LYS A 100 32.05 22.43 29.42
N HIS A 101 33.28 22.12 29.79
CA HIS A 101 34.32 21.72 28.84
C HIS A 101 34.26 20.20 28.60
N TYR A 102 34.23 19.82 27.34
CA TYR A 102 34.27 18.45 26.85
C TYR A 102 35.70 18.01 26.50
N PRO A 103 35.97 16.70 26.39
CA PRO A 103 37.26 16.21 25.93
C PRO A 103 37.63 16.78 24.55
N GLY A 104 38.67 17.61 24.51
CA GLY A 104 39.11 18.31 23.29
C GLY A 104 38.93 19.83 23.33
N ASP A 105 38.17 20.36 24.30
CA ASP A 105 37.91 21.79 24.41
C ASP A 105 39.12 22.57 24.94
N SER A 106 39.32 23.77 24.40
CA SER A 106 40.36 24.69 24.85
C SER A 106 39.89 25.46 26.08
N TRP A 107 40.66 25.42 27.17
CA TRP A 107 40.46 26.24 28.37
C TRP A 107 40.61 27.76 28.15
N SER A 108 40.85 28.19 26.91
CA SER A 108 41.12 29.58 26.54
C SER A 108 40.22 30.11 25.42
N GLU A 109 39.21 29.35 24.98
CA GLU A 109 38.24 29.83 23.99
C GLU A 109 37.16 30.70 24.63
N ALA A 110 36.88 31.85 24.01
CA ALA A 110 35.80 32.75 24.41
C ALA A 110 34.70 32.74 23.35
N GLY A 111 33.47 32.38 23.75
CA GLY A 111 32.30 32.41 22.86
C GLY A 111 31.02 32.72 23.64
N LYS A 112 30.28 33.74 23.17
CA LYS A 112 28.87 33.98 23.52
C LYS A 112 28.08 33.70 22.25
N ASN A 113 26.95 32.97 22.28
CA ASN A 113 25.77 33.20 21.42
C ASN A 113 24.63 32.17 21.67
N VAL A 114 23.42 32.68 21.96
CA VAL A 114 22.12 32.18 21.46
C VAL A 114 21.18 33.39 21.34
N TYR A 115 20.48 33.58 20.21
CA TYR A 115 19.40 34.56 20.08
C TYR A 115 18.27 34.02 19.19
N GLY A 116 17.01 34.15 19.62
CA GLY A 116 15.80 33.70 18.93
C GLY A 116 14.89 34.83 18.42
N CYS A 117 13.91 34.45 17.58
CA CYS A 117 12.83 35.20 16.89
C CYS A 117 13.18 36.44 16.04
N ALA A 118 14.38 37.01 16.16
CA ALA A 118 14.93 37.94 15.18
C ALA A 118 15.54 37.22 13.96
N LEU A 119 15.37 35.90 13.83
CA LEU A 119 16.29 35.04 13.10
C LEU A 119 16.34 35.26 11.58
N ASP A 120 15.23 35.54 10.90
CA ASP A 120 15.29 35.82 9.46
C ASP A 120 15.83 37.23 9.15
N ASN A 121 15.53 38.22 9.99
CA ASN A 121 16.11 39.56 9.88
C ASN A 121 17.61 39.56 10.27
N TYR A 122 17.96 38.84 11.33
CA TYR A 122 19.34 38.55 11.73
C TYR A 122 20.06 37.72 10.68
N GLY A 123 19.37 36.80 10.01
CA GLY A 123 19.88 36.02 8.90
C GLY A 123 20.19 36.92 7.70
N ALA A 124 19.29 37.84 7.38
CA ALA A 124 19.49 38.87 6.37
C ALA A 124 20.65 39.82 6.71
N GLU A 125 20.79 40.23 7.98
CA GLU A 125 21.82 41.19 8.43
C GLU A 125 23.18 40.55 8.73
N HIS A 126 23.22 39.29 9.18
CA HIS A 126 24.39 38.66 9.79
C HIS A 126 24.68 37.22 9.33
N ALA A 127 23.79 36.57 8.59
CA ALA A 127 23.99 35.20 8.08
C ALA A 127 23.76 35.05 6.56
N ALA A 128 24.01 36.12 5.80
CA ALA A 128 23.91 36.16 4.33
C ALA A 128 22.55 35.73 3.76
N GLY A 129 21.46 36.06 4.44
CA GLY A 129 20.10 35.73 4.03
C GLY A 129 19.68 34.27 4.29
N LYS A 130 20.40 33.53 5.13
CA LYS A 130 19.97 32.19 5.56
C LYS A 130 18.65 32.28 6.35
N ARG A 131 17.65 31.53 5.90
CA ARG A 131 16.39 31.30 6.61
C ARG A 131 16.62 30.36 7.79
N PHE A 132 16.10 30.71 8.96
CA PHE A 132 16.12 29.85 10.13
C PHE A 132 14.76 29.20 10.34
N LEU A 133 14.74 28.09 11.08
CA LEU A 133 13.52 27.32 11.31
C LEU A 133 12.74 27.84 12.51
N LEU A 134 11.41 27.83 12.40
CA LEU A 134 10.47 28.04 13.49
C LEU A 134 9.49 26.87 13.57
N THR A 135 9.41 26.25 14.74
CA THR A 135 8.57 25.05 14.98
C THR A 135 7.93 25.13 16.35
N VAL A 136 6.96 24.25 16.62
CA VAL A 136 6.32 24.16 17.95
C VAL A 136 6.18 22.70 18.38
N ALA A 137 6.26 22.45 19.69
CA ALA A 137 5.70 21.24 20.30
C ALA A 137 4.19 21.43 20.41
N SER A 138 3.40 20.51 19.86
CA SER A 138 1.96 20.67 19.73
C SER A 138 1.19 19.55 20.44
N PRO A 139 0.05 19.86 21.09
CA PRO A 139 -0.69 18.89 21.91
C PRO A 139 -1.42 17.85 21.07
N ALA A 140 -1.66 16.67 21.65
CA ALA A 140 -2.54 15.64 21.07
C ALA A 140 -3.95 15.60 21.70
N ASP A 141 -4.14 16.23 22.86
CA ASP A 141 -5.45 16.35 23.52
C ASP A 141 -6.40 17.27 22.72
N PRO A 142 -7.56 16.80 22.24
CA PRO A 142 -8.51 17.60 21.48
C PRO A 142 -8.93 18.90 22.18
N GLN A 143 -9.04 18.92 23.51
CA GLN A 143 -9.39 20.12 24.25
C GLN A 143 -8.28 21.16 24.17
N LYS A 144 -7.01 20.76 24.30
CA LYS A 144 -5.87 21.65 24.13
C LYS A 144 -5.71 22.09 22.68
N ILE A 145 -5.90 21.19 21.71
CA ILE A 145 -5.85 21.52 20.28
C ILE A 145 -6.88 22.60 19.95
N SER A 146 -8.08 22.55 20.57
CA SER A 146 -9.14 23.51 20.31
C SER A 146 -8.82 24.96 20.72
N THR A 147 -7.81 25.18 21.58
CA THR A 147 -7.37 26.53 21.98
C THR A 147 -6.37 27.15 20.99
N PHE A 148 -5.84 26.36 20.05
CA PHE A 148 -4.85 26.81 19.07
C PHE A 148 -5.54 27.33 17.81
N HIS A 149 -5.05 28.46 17.29
CA HIS A 149 -5.43 28.99 15.99
C HIS A 149 -4.62 28.31 14.88
N LEU A 150 -4.78 27.00 14.71
CA LEU A 150 -3.88 26.16 13.90
C LEU A 150 -3.68 26.69 12.46
N LYS A 151 -4.76 27.07 11.78
CA LYS A 151 -4.71 27.63 10.43
C LYS A 151 -3.90 28.92 10.34
N ASP A 152 -3.97 29.76 11.37
CA ASP A 152 -3.29 31.05 11.40
C ASP A 152 -1.83 30.89 11.82
N MET A 153 -1.52 29.85 12.59
CA MET A 153 -0.15 29.51 12.99
C MET A 153 0.63 28.83 11.87
N ASP A 154 0.00 27.93 11.10
CA ASP A 154 0.69 27.10 10.12
C ASP A 154 1.57 27.89 9.13
N PRO A 155 1.15 29.03 8.54
CA PRO A 155 1.99 29.79 7.61
C PRO A 155 3.33 30.28 8.20
N TYR A 156 3.44 30.40 9.52
CA TYR A 156 4.65 30.86 10.21
C TYR A 156 5.56 29.72 10.68
N LEU A 157 5.05 28.48 10.68
CA LEU A 157 5.77 27.32 11.17
C LEU A 157 6.33 26.51 10.00
N ASP A 158 7.56 26.04 10.12
CA ASP A 158 8.15 25.10 9.17
C ASP A 158 7.59 23.69 9.36
N PHE A 159 7.36 23.29 10.62
CA PHE A 159 6.68 22.06 10.99
C PHE A 159 6.20 22.05 12.46
N TRP A 160 5.29 21.13 12.75
CA TRP A 160 4.65 20.85 14.03
C TRP A 160 5.21 19.56 14.60
N ASN A 161 5.64 19.56 15.86
CA ASN A 161 6.05 18.36 16.57
C ASN A 161 4.87 17.88 17.43
N LEU A 162 4.02 17.00 16.88
CA LEU A 162 2.85 16.48 17.58
C LEU A 162 3.30 15.55 18.71
N MET A 163 3.05 15.92 19.96
CA MET A 163 3.38 15.12 21.13
C MET A 163 2.35 13.99 21.32
N ALA A 164 2.43 12.97 20.46
CA ALA A 164 1.51 11.83 20.42
C ALA A 164 1.85 10.75 21.47
N TYR A 165 2.06 11.19 22.70
CA TYR A 165 2.40 10.39 23.88
C TYR A 165 1.82 11.04 25.15
N ASP A 166 2.01 10.40 26.31
CA ASP A 166 1.47 10.82 27.60
C ASP A 166 -0.07 10.81 27.70
N TYR A 167 -0.72 9.94 26.94
CA TYR A 167 -2.19 9.79 26.99
C TYR A 167 -2.68 9.22 28.33
N ALA A 168 -1.84 8.41 28.97
CA ALA A 168 -2.11 7.81 30.26
C ALA A 168 -0.86 7.83 31.13
N GLY A 169 -1.03 8.10 32.42
CA GLY A 169 0.03 8.09 33.41
C GLY A 169 -0.54 8.03 34.83
N GLY A 170 0.16 7.32 35.72
CA GLY A 170 -0.43 6.98 37.02
C GLY A 170 -0.62 8.15 37.99
N THR A 171 -0.16 9.36 37.66
CA THR A 171 -0.39 10.58 38.46
C THR A 171 -1.60 11.39 38.02
N PHE A 172 -2.15 11.12 36.83
CA PHE A 172 -3.25 11.91 36.24
C PHE A 172 -4.35 11.06 35.58
N SER A 173 -4.19 9.73 35.53
CA SER A 173 -5.20 8.79 35.02
C SER A 173 -5.94 8.08 36.16
N GLU A 174 -7.25 7.87 35.98
CA GLU A 174 -8.08 7.08 36.90
C GLU A 174 -7.90 5.56 36.70
N TYR A 175 -7.51 5.15 35.49
CA TYR A 175 -7.29 3.76 35.10
C TYR A 175 -5.96 3.62 34.38
N THR A 176 -5.42 2.40 34.36
CA THR A 176 -4.27 2.08 33.50
C THR A 176 -4.62 2.25 32.03
N GLY A 177 -3.68 2.75 31.24
CA GLY A 177 -3.94 3.01 29.82
C GLY A 177 -2.67 3.01 28.99
N HIS A 178 -2.85 2.91 27.68
CA HIS A 178 -1.78 3.03 26.70
C HIS A 178 -1.39 4.50 26.58
N GLN A 179 -0.09 4.80 26.63
CA GLN A 179 0.36 6.19 26.64
C GLN A 179 0.51 6.81 25.25
N ALA A 180 0.54 6.01 24.18
CA ALA A 180 0.86 6.47 22.82
C ALA A 180 0.20 5.65 21.71
N ASN A 181 -0.97 5.05 21.96
CA ASN A 181 -1.71 4.25 20.97
C ASN A 181 -2.13 5.08 19.74
N LEU A 182 -2.06 4.49 18.53
CA LEU A 182 -2.51 5.19 17.33
C LEU A 182 -4.03 5.32 17.28
N PHE A 183 -4.74 4.24 17.56
CA PHE A 183 -6.20 4.19 17.45
C PHE A 183 -6.87 4.00 18.79
N LYS A 184 -8.15 4.32 18.85
CA LYS A 184 -9.00 4.06 20.01
C LYS A 184 -9.41 2.59 20.05
N SER A 185 -9.35 1.96 21.22
CA SER A 185 -9.81 0.58 21.37
C SER A 185 -11.34 0.51 21.34
N SER A 186 -11.91 -0.32 20.47
CA SER A 186 -13.36 -0.58 20.43
C SER A 186 -13.81 -1.53 21.54
N SER A 187 -12.93 -2.45 21.95
CA SER A 187 -13.19 -3.51 22.95
C SER A 187 -12.82 -3.10 24.38
N ASN A 188 -11.89 -2.15 24.56
CA ASN A 188 -11.43 -1.66 25.86
C ASN A 188 -11.19 -0.14 25.84
N GLN A 189 -12.25 0.64 25.60
CA GLN A 189 -12.15 2.12 25.49
C GLN A 189 -11.46 2.77 26.71
N GLN A 190 -11.59 2.18 27.89
CA GLN A 190 -11.01 2.68 29.13
C GLN A 190 -9.47 2.65 29.15
N SER A 191 -8.83 1.79 28.33
CA SER A 191 -7.37 1.75 28.20
C SER A 191 -6.83 2.77 27.19
N THR A 192 -7.70 3.45 26.42
CA THR A 192 -7.30 4.40 25.36
C THR A 192 -8.03 5.74 25.55
N PRO A 193 -7.73 6.48 26.63
CA PRO A 193 -8.37 7.76 26.93
C PRO A 193 -8.16 8.83 25.85
N PHE A 194 -7.04 8.72 25.11
CA PHE A 194 -6.74 9.49 23.90
C PHE A 194 -6.21 8.55 22.81
N ASN A 195 -6.10 9.05 21.58
CA ASN A 195 -5.50 8.33 20.45
C ASN A 195 -4.94 9.33 19.41
N THR A 196 -3.90 8.90 18.70
CA THR A 196 -3.19 9.74 17.72
C THR A 196 -4.01 10.02 16.47
N GLU A 197 -4.86 9.10 16.01
CA GLU A 197 -5.71 9.31 14.83
C GLU A 197 -6.65 10.50 15.03
N GLU A 198 -7.36 10.56 16.16
CA GLU A 198 -8.24 11.68 16.50
C GLU A 198 -7.45 12.98 16.66
N ALA A 199 -6.27 12.95 17.27
CA ALA A 199 -5.39 14.11 17.35
C ALA A 199 -5.03 14.61 15.95
N LEU A 200 -4.55 13.72 15.08
CA LEU A 200 -4.15 14.05 13.71
C LEU A 200 -5.31 14.63 12.91
N GLU A 201 -6.49 14.00 12.93
CA GLU A 201 -7.71 14.54 12.32
C GLU A 201 -7.96 15.97 12.81
N ASN A 202 -7.88 16.25 14.12
CA ASN A 202 -8.09 17.61 14.62
C ASN A 202 -7.15 18.67 14.01
N TYR A 203 -5.89 18.33 13.67
CA TYR A 203 -4.97 19.24 12.96
C TYR A 203 -5.34 19.39 11.49
N LEU A 204 -5.56 18.27 10.80
CA LEU A 204 -5.86 18.25 9.37
C LEU A 204 -7.15 19.01 9.07
N ASN A 205 -8.17 18.83 9.92
CA ASN A 205 -9.50 19.44 9.80
C ASN A 205 -9.46 20.96 9.94
N ARG A 206 -8.38 21.48 10.54
CA ARG A 206 -8.14 22.90 10.77
C ARG A 206 -7.07 23.46 9.82
N GLY A 207 -6.76 22.74 8.75
CA GLY A 207 -5.96 23.23 7.63
C GLY A 207 -4.45 23.11 7.80
N VAL A 208 -3.97 22.33 8.77
CA VAL A 208 -2.54 22.02 8.89
C VAL A 208 -2.14 21.02 7.82
N ILE A 209 -1.07 21.32 7.10
CA ILE A 209 -0.57 20.50 6.01
C ILE A 209 0.07 19.21 6.58
N PRO A 210 -0.38 17.99 6.20
CA PRO A 210 0.14 16.75 6.79
C PRO A 210 1.67 16.60 6.76
N SER A 211 2.35 17.01 5.68
CA SER A 211 3.83 16.94 5.55
C SER A 211 4.58 17.95 6.42
N LYS A 212 3.86 18.80 7.16
CA LYS A 212 4.39 19.65 8.22
C LYS A 212 4.17 19.06 9.60
N ILE A 213 3.48 17.93 9.75
CA ILE A 213 3.28 17.28 11.05
C ILE A 213 4.33 16.19 11.23
N VAL A 214 5.18 16.35 12.23
CA VAL A 214 6.14 15.36 12.69
C VAL A 214 5.49 14.58 13.85
N LEU A 215 5.38 13.26 13.70
CA LEU A 215 4.75 12.40 14.70
C LEU A 215 5.72 12.12 15.86
N GLY A 216 5.39 12.62 17.04
CA GLY A 216 6.12 12.36 18.27
C GLY A 216 5.94 10.94 18.78
N MET A 217 7.02 10.26 19.16
CA MET A 217 7.01 8.93 19.79
C MET A 217 7.81 8.94 21.11
N PRO A 218 7.34 8.27 22.17
CA PRO A 218 8.03 8.24 23.45
C PRO A 218 9.21 7.28 23.44
N LEU A 219 10.32 7.69 24.07
CA LEU A 219 11.48 6.83 24.37
C LEU A 219 11.51 6.43 25.86
N TYR A 220 10.32 6.29 26.45
CA TYR A 220 10.12 5.95 27.86
C TYR A 220 8.79 5.22 28.04
N GLY A 221 8.64 4.54 29.16
CA GLY A 221 7.42 3.86 29.59
C GLY A 221 6.74 4.52 30.77
N ARG A 222 5.40 4.47 30.79
CA ARG A 222 4.54 4.95 31.89
C ARG A 222 4.07 3.74 32.72
N ALA A 223 4.43 3.68 33.99
CA ALA A 223 4.17 2.55 34.88
C ALA A 223 2.95 2.74 35.80
N PHE A 224 2.30 1.61 36.10
CA PHE A 224 1.15 1.49 36.99
C PHE A 224 1.28 0.18 37.78
N THR A 225 1.19 0.22 39.11
CA THR A 225 1.34 -0.97 39.97
C THR A 225 0.00 -1.45 40.52
N ASN A 226 -0.05 -2.70 40.98
CA ASN A 226 -1.24 -3.32 41.59
C ASN A 226 -2.49 -3.29 40.69
N THR A 227 -2.30 -3.46 39.39
CA THR A 227 -3.41 -3.50 38.42
C THR A 227 -3.74 -4.93 37.99
N THR A 228 -4.77 -5.16 37.18
CA THR A 228 -5.03 -6.46 36.51
C THR A 228 -4.74 -6.43 35.02
N GLY A 229 -4.32 -5.29 34.47
CA GLY A 229 -4.04 -5.13 33.05
C GLY A 229 -4.49 -3.76 32.53
N PRO A 230 -4.55 -3.55 31.21
CA PRO A 230 -4.95 -2.28 30.59
C PRO A 230 -6.44 -1.95 30.84
N GLY A 231 -6.76 -0.68 31.09
CA GLY A 231 -8.13 -0.20 31.34
C GLY A 231 -8.68 -0.62 32.70
N LYS A 232 -7.82 -0.88 33.68
CA LYS A 232 -8.20 -1.37 35.02
C LYS A 232 -7.74 -0.42 36.12
N PRO A 233 -8.37 -0.46 37.32
CA PRO A 233 -7.86 0.25 38.48
C PRO A 233 -6.42 -0.16 38.80
N PHE A 234 -5.69 0.74 39.41
CA PHE A 234 -4.32 0.53 39.88
C PHE A 234 -4.15 1.19 41.26
N SER A 235 -3.07 0.84 41.96
CA SER A 235 -2.73 1.46 43.25
C SER A 235 -1.22 1.65 43.31
N GLY A 236 -0.78 2.85 42.96
CA GLY A 236 0.63 3.23 42.87
C GLY A 236 1.19 3.22 41.45
N ILE A 237 2.33 3.88 41.29
CA ILE A 237 3.02 4.05 39.99
C ILE A 237 4.38 3.36 39.97
N GLY A 238 4.83 2.85 41.12
CA GLY A 238 6.14 2.24 41.28
C GLY A 238 7.28 3.25 41.14
N GLU A 239 8.50 2.74 41.17
CA GLU A 239 9.71 3.50 40.90
C GLU A 239 9.80 3.86 39.40
N GLY A 240 10.86 4.59 39.03
CA GLY A 240 11.23 4.85 37.65
C GLY A 240 12.72 5.09 37.50
N SER A 241 13.16 5.39 36.28
CA SER A 241 14.59 5.60 35.99
C SER A 241 15.11 6.91 36.59
N TRP A 242 14.31 7.96 36.53
CA TRP A 242 14.67 9.30 37.02
C TRP A 242 13.56 9.95 37.85
N GLU A 243 12.32 9.55 37.61
CA GLU A 243 11.13 9.97 38.35
C GLU A 243 10.18 8.78 38.50
N ASP A 244 9.46 8.71 39.62
CA ASP A 244 8.54 7.61 39.92
C ASP A 244 7.48 7.46 38.81
N GLY A 245 7.26 6.22 38.36
CA GLY A 245 6.30 5.92 37.32
C GLY A 245 6.77 6.15 35.87
N VAL A 246 8.02 6.60 35.65
CA VAL A 246 8.58 6.77 34.30
C VAL A 246 9.91 6.02 34.17
N TRP A 247 9.95 5.08 33.23
CA TRP A 247 11.12 4.27 32.93
C TRP A 247 11.71 4.65 31.58
N ASP A 248 13.02 4.85 31.50
CA ASP A 248 13.70 4.96 30.21
C ASP A 248 13.42 3.70 29.39
N TYR A 249 13.20 3.84 28.07
CA TYR A 249 12.96 2.68 27.19
C TYR A 249 14.05 1.61 27.32
N LYS A 250 15.31 2.01 27.46
CA LYS A 250 16.47 1.12 27.63
C LYS A 250 16.44 0.22 28.88
N ALA A 251 15.60 0.58 29.85
CA ALA A 251 15.39 -0.19 31.07
C ALA A 251 14.20 -1.16 30.95
N LEU A 252 13.57 -1.23 29.77
CA LEU A 252 12.36 -1.99 29.49
C LEU A 252 12.61 -3.08 28.42
N PRO A 253 11.86 -4.20 28.46
CA PRO A 253 11.02 -4.62 29.58
C PRO A 253 11.86 -4.91 30.83
N ARG A 254 11.28 -4.71 32.03
CA ARG A 254 11.96 -5.06 33.28
C ARG A 254 12.18 -6.57 33.37
N PRO A 255 13.24 -7.04 34.04
CA PRO A 255 13.46 -8.47 34.25
C PRO A 255 12.22 -9.16 34.85
N GLY A 256 11.73 -10.20 34.20
CA GLY A 256 10.54 -10.96 34.64
C GLY A 256 9.19 -10.39 34.17
N ALA A 257 9.18 -9.27 33.43
CA ALA A 257 7.99 -8.77 32.75
C ALA A 257 7.86 -9.39 31.35
N GLU A 258 6.63 -9.68 30.94
CA GLU A 258 6.30 -10.12 29.58
C GLU A 258 5.84 -8.93 28.74
N GLU A 259 6.40 -8.77 27.54
CA GLU A 259 5.99 -7.72 26.59
C GLU A 259 4.78 -8.21 25.77
N HIS A 260 3.76 -7.37 25.68
CA HIS A 260 2.53 -7.59 24.93
C HIS A 260 2.32 -6.47 23.91
N THR A 261 1.71 -6.82 22.78
CA THR A 261 1.32 -5.88 21.73
C THR A 261 -0.19 -6.00 21.49
N ASP A 262 -0.87 -4.85 21.32
CA ASP A 262 -2.25 -4.77 20.88
C ASP A 262 -2.29 -4.14 19.48
N ASP A 263 -2.39 -5.02 18.48
CA ASP A 263 -2.40 -4.67 17.06
C ASP A 263 -3.61 -3.80 16.68
N SER A 264 -4.73 -3.93 17.41
CA SER A 264 -5.97 -3.20 17.08
C SER A 264 -5.88 -1.70 17.36
N ILE A 265 -4.93 -1.29 18.21
CA ILE A 265 -4.71 0.11 18.59
C ILE A 265 -3.28 0.58 18.34
N ILE A 266 -2.39 -0.32 17.91
CA ILE A 266 -0.97 -0.07 17.67
C ILE A 266 -0.31 0.47 18.94
N ALA A 267 -0.25 -0.39 19.96
CA ALA A 267 0.39 -0.07 21.23
C ALA A 267 1.03 -1.31 21.84
N SER A 268 2.04 -1.11 22.67
CA SER A 268 2.67 -2.18 23.45
C SER A 268 2.75 -1.81 24.93
N TYR A 269 2.93 -2.84 25.74
CA TYR A 269 3.16 -2.71 27.18
C TYR A 269 3.86 -3.95 27.72
N SER A 270 4.58 -3.83 28.84
CA SER A 270 5.02 -4.98 29.62
C SER A 270 4.13 -5.20 30.84
N TYR A 271 3.93 -6.46 31.23
CA TYR A 271 3.23 -6.83 32.45
C TYR A 271 3.98 -7.92 33.22
N ASP A 272 4.17 -7.73 34.53
CA ASP A 272 4.90 -8.69 35.37
C ASP A 272 4.00 -9.40 36.40
N LEU A 273 4.56 -10.44 37.03
CA LEU A 273 3.89 -11.22 38.09
C LEU A 273 3.60 -10.38 39.35
N GLU A 274 4.29 -9.25 39.53
CA GLU A 274 4.05 -8.28 40.60
C GLU A 274 2.90 -7.31 40.26
N ARG A 275 2.25 -7.53 39.10
CA ARG A 275 1.09 -6.77 38.63
C ARG A 275 1.43 -5.32 38.30
N THR A 276 2.63 -5.10 37.77
CA THR A 276 3.07 -3.83 37.22
C THR A 276 2.85 -3.82 35.71
N PHE A 277 2.09 -2.85 35.23
CA PHE A 277 1.85 -2.55 33.83
C PHE A 277 2.69 -1.35 33.43
N ILE A 278 3.48 -1.46 32.36
CA ILE A 278 4.28 -0.34 31.81
C ILE A 278 3.96 -0.21 30.33
N SER A 279 3.32 0.90 29.92
CA SER A 279 3.06 1.17 28.50
C SER A 279 4.25 1.90 27.87
N TYR A 280 4.80 1.40 26.77
CA TYR A 280 5.89 1.99 25.98
C TYR A 280 5.82 1.46 24.55
N ASP A 281 6.53 2.08 23.60
CA ASP A 281 6.62 1.59 22.23
C ASP A 281 7.74 0.55 22.10
N SER A 282 7.40 -0.68 21.71
CA SER A 282 8.36 -1.70 21.29
C SER A 282 8.89 -1.37 19.89
N PRO A 283 9.98 -2.00 19.42
CA PRO A 283 10.48 -1.79 18.06
C PRO A 283 9.41 -2.08 16.99
N LEU A 284 8.56 -3.08 17.24
CA LEU A 284 7.42 -3.39 16.39
C LEU A 284 6.44 -2.21 16.30
N VAL A 285 6.00 -1.67 17.43
CA VAL A 285 5.06 -0.54 17.44
C VAL A 285 5.67 0.70 16.78
N ALA A 286 6.98 0.93 16.95
CA ALA A 286 7.69 2.01 16.28
C ALA A 286 7.69 1.85 14.74
N GLU A 287 7.85 0.63 14.23
CA GLU A 287 7.74 0.34 12.79
C GLU A 287 6.31 0.56 12.27
N CYS A 288 5.29 0.15 13.02
CA CYS A 288 3.89 0.40 12.66
C CYS A 288 3.60 1.89 12.53
N LYS A 289 4.17 2.69 13.45
CA LYS A 289 4.04 4.15 13.44
C LYS A 289 4.82 4.78 12.29
N ALA A 290 5.97 4.22 11.90
CA ALA A 290 6.70 4.64 10.71
C ALA A 290 5.87 4.42 9.43
N GLU A 291 5.18 3.29 9.33
CA GLU A 291 4.29 3.00 8.21
C GLU A 291 3.05 3.90 8.23
N TYR A 292 2.49 4.17 9.40
CA TYR A 292 1.42 5.15 9.58
C TYR A 292 1.83 6.57 9.11
N ILE A 293 3.06 7.02 9.43
CA ILE A 293 3.64 8.28 8.93
C ILE A 293 3.65 8.31 7.40
N ARG A 294 4.06 7.20 6.76
CA ARG A 294 4.10 7.07 5.30
C ARG A 294 2.69 7.12 4.69
N LEU A 295 1.76 6.30 5.19
CA LEU A 295 0.39 6.20 4.68
C LEU A 295 -0.39 7.51 4.83
N LYS A 296 -0.17 8.24 5.92
CA LYS A 296 -0.82 9.54 6.18
C LYS A 296 -0.09 10.73 5.53
N GLY A 297 1.04 10.50 4.85
CA GLY A 297 1.82 11.54 4.19
C GLY A 297 2.36 12.60 5.16
N LEU A 298 2.76 12.17 6.36
CA LEU A 298 3.26 13.03 7.43
C LEU A 298 4.69 13.54 7.17
N GLY A 299 5.09 14.56 7.89
CA GLY A 299 6.37 15.26 7.72
C GLY A 299 7.59 14.53 8.28
N GLY A 300 7.41 13.45 9.04
CA GLY A 300 8.49 12.67 9.65
C GLY A 300 8.20 12.19 11.07
N ALA A 301 9.24 11.75 11.78
CA ALA A 301 9.19 11.25 13.15
C ALA A 301 9.95 12.17 14.13
N GLY A 302 9.44 12.31 15.36
CA GLY A 302 10.01 13.16 16.41
C GLY A 302 10.11 12.43 17.76
N GLN A 303 11.17 12.65 18.55
CA GLN A 303 11.37 11.97 19.85
C GLN A 303 12.00 12.88 20.91
N LEU A 304 11.80 12.59 22.19
CA LEU A 304 12.54 13.20 23.30
C LEU A 304 13.76 12.34 23.66
N LEU A 305 14.98 12.84 23.46
CA LEU A 305 16.22 12.14 23.85
C LEU A 305 16.75 12.70 25.17
N ASP A 306 16.89 11.82 26.14
CA ASP A 306 17.52 12.12 27.42
C ASP A 306 18.57 11.06 27.82
N THR A 307 18.70 9.94 27.09
CA THR A 307 19.72 8.91 27.31
C THR A 307 20.19 8.17 26.05
N PHE A 308 21.34 7.48 26.15
CA PHE A 308 22.14 6.88 25.05
C PHE A 308 21.50 5.73 24.22
N ASP A 309 20.19 5.49 24.27
CA ASP A 309 19.66 4.24 23.71
C ASP A 309 19.27 4.32 22.24
N PHE A 310 20.29 4.37 21.39
CA PHE A 310 20.15 4.43 19.94
C PHE A 310 20.25 3.07 19.22
N TYR A 311 20.51 1.98 19.95
CA TYR A 311 20.78 0.67 19.34
C TYR A 311 19.56 -0.25 19.29
N ALA A 312 18.59 -0.12 20.21
CA ALA A 312 17.45 -1.05 20.30
C ALA A 312 16.25 -0.65 19.42
N MET A 313 15.91 0.64 19.31
CA MET A 313 14.72 1.10 18.56
C MET A 313 15.01 1.51 17.11
N TYR A 314 16.28 1.73 16.76
CA TYR A 314 16.70 2.34 15.49
C TYR A 314 17.12 1.36 14.38
N PHE A 315 17.14 0.04 14.66
CA PHE A 315 17.37 -0.96 13.62
C PHE A 315 16.15 -1.17 12.71
N GLY A 316 14.92 -0.88 13.19
CA GLY A 316 13.67 -1.04 12.43
C GLY A 316 13.22 0.20 11.67
N VAL A 317 13.23 1.37 12.33
CA VAL A 317 12.53 2.56 11.80
C VAL A 317 13.30 3.31 10.70
N LEU A 318 14.65 3.30 10.70
CA LEU A 318 15.43 4.15 9.79
C LEU A 318 16.15 3.43 8.64
N LEU A 319 16.32 2.11 8.70
CA LEU A 319 16.75 1.32 7.54
C LEU A 319 15.71 1.41 6.40
N LEU A 320 14.44 1.62 6.76
CA LEU A 320 13.36 1.76 5.79
C LEU A 320 13.28 3.13 5.12
N ILE A 321 13.37 4.22 5.90
CA ILE A 321 13.16 5.58 5.38
C ILE A 321 14.32 6.01 4.47
N VAL A 322 15.55 5.55 4.72
CA VAL A 322 16.73 5.89 3.90
C VAL A 322 16.92 4.92 2.72
N GLN A 323 16.54 3.64 2.81
CA GLN A 323 16.61 2.74 1.65
C GLN A 323 15.51 2.97 0.62
N ILE A 324 14.33 3.46 1.01
CA ILE A 324 13.23 3.75 0.08
C ILE A 324 13.44 5.09 -0.67
N ALA A 325 14.10 6.08 -0.06
CA ALA A 325 14.36 7.36 -0.71
C ALA A 325 15.54 7.33 -1.72
N GLY A 326 16.40 6.30 -1.66
CA GLY A 326 17.64 6.22 -2.45
C GLY A 326 17.72 5.09 -3.48
N ARG A 327 16.76 4.16 -3.53
CA ARG A 327 16.69 3.13 -4.56
C ARG A 327 15.67 3.55 -5.62
N GLY A 328 16.09 3.65 -6.88
CA GLY A 328 15.13 3.68 -7.98
C GLY A 328 14.29 2.41 -7.88
N HIS A 329 13.01 2.53 -7.52
CA HIS A 329 12.07 1.41 -7.48
C HIS A 329 12.02 0.83 -8.90
N ALA A 330 12.54 -0.38 -9.11
CA ALA A 330 12.51 -1.05 -10.41
C ALA A 330 11.09 -1.61 -10.64
N ALA A 331 10.12 -0.70 -10.75
CA ALA A 331 8.70 -1.00 -10.88
C ALA A 331 8.36 -1.42 -12.31
N ALA A 332 7.74 -2.58 -12.48
CA ALA A 332 7.23 -3.00 -13.78
C ALA A 332 5.81 -3.58 -13.66
N VAL A 333 5.04 -3.39 -14.72
CA VAL A 333 3.67 -3.91 -14.87
C VAL A 333 3.63 -4.81 -16.09
N PHE A 334 3.16 -6.03 -15.89
CA PHE A 334 2.99 -7.03 -16.93
C PHE A 334 1.51 -7.31 -17.16
N ALA A 335 1.19 -7.88 -18.32
CA ALA A 335 -0.10 -8.50 -18.55
C ALA A 335 0.09 -9.94 -19.00
N HIS A 336 -0.64 -10.86 -18.34
CA HIS A 336 -0.60 -12.27 -18.67
C HIS A 336 -1.31 -12.53 -20.00
N PHE A 337 -0.66 -13.22 -20.92
CA PHE A 337 -1.18 -13.43 -22.27
C PHE A 337 -1.32 -14.92 -22.55
N LEU A 338 -2.56 -15.40 -22.69
CA LEU A 338 -2.83 -16.78 -23.06
C LEU A 338 -2.45 -17.02 -24.52
N LEU A 339 -1.33 -17.72 -24.74
CA LEU A 339 -0.81 -17.94 -26.09
C LEU A 339 -1.74 -18.85 -26.91
N SER A 340 -2.43 -19.81 -26.29
CA SER A 340 -3.37 -20.68 -27.01
C SER A 340 -4.53 -19.89 -27.66
N ASN A 341 -4.86 -18.70 -27.11
CA ASN A 341 -5.90 -17.81 -27.69
C ASN A 341 -5.38 -16.98 -28.87
N SER A 342 -4.09 -17.09 -29.23
CA SER A 342 -3.50 -16.45 -30.42
C SER A 342 -3.26 -17.40 -31.59
N ALA A 343 -3.84 -18.61 -31.59
CA ALA A 343 -3.63 -19.61 -32.65
C ALA A 343 -3.88 -19.07 -34.07
N ASN A 344 -4.80 -18.13 -34.23
CA ASN A 344 -5.15 -17.50 -35.51
C ASN A 344 -4.61 -16.07 -35.67
N PHE A 345 -3.72 -15.60 -34.79
CA PHE A 345 -3.18 -14.25 -34.88
C PHE A 345 -2.21 -14.12 -36.06
N THR A 346 -2.34 -13.02 -36.78
CA THR A 346 -1.36 -12.57 -37.77
C THR A 346 -0.32 -11.66 -37.12
N SER A 347 0.76 -11.32 -37.84
CA SER A 347 1.72 -10.31 -37.39
C SER A 347 1.05 -8.96 -37.09
N ALA A 348 0.00 -8.60 -37.85
CA ALA A 348 -0.74 -7.35 -37.64
C ALA A 348 -1.51 -7.37 -36.32
N ASP A 349 -2.06 -8.53 -35.92
CA ASP A 349 -2.76 -8.69 -34.65
C ASP A 349 -1.79 -8.55 -33.47
N TRP A 350 -0.62 -9.19 -33.55
CA TRP A 350 0.44 -9.03 -32.55
C TRP A 350 0.90 -7.58 -32.40
N VAL A 351 1.17 -6.90 -33.51
CA VAL A 351 1.55 -5.47 -33.51
C VAL A 351 0.46 -4.61 -32.88
N LYS A 352 -0.82 -4.87 -33.20
CA LYS A 352 -1.95 -4.16 -32.60
C LYS A 352 -2.02 -4.36 -31.09
N HIS A 353 -1.93 -5.61 -30.62
CA HIS A 353 -2.01 -5.92 -29.19
C HIS A 353 -0.84 -5.30 -28.39
N ILE A 354 0.37 -5.35 -28.93
CA ILE A 354 1.56 -4.74 -28.33
C ILE A 354 1.42 -3.23 -28.23
N ARG A 355 0.96 -2.55 -29.29
CA ARG A 355 0.72 -1.09 -29.25
C ARG A 355 -0.30 -0.72 -28.18
N LEU A 356 -1.41 -1.46 -28.10
CA LEU A 356 -2.43 -1.23 -27.07
C LEU A 356 -1.89 -1.44 -25.66
N ALA A 357 -0.93 -2.34 -25.45
CA ALA A 357 -0.26 -2.53 -24.16
C ALA A 357 0.69 -1.37 -23.82
N GLN A 358 1.46 -0.90 -24.81
CA GLN A 358 2.32 0.29 -24.68
C GLN A 358 1.51 1.55 -24.36
N ASP A 359 0.37 1.75 -25.06
CA ASP A 359 -0.55 2.85 -24.81
C ASP A 359 -1.09 2.82 -23.37
N ALA A 360 -1.28 1.62 -22.82
CA ALA A 360 -1.68 1.39 -21.42
C ALA A 360 -0.51 1.46 -20.42
N GLN A 361 0.73 1.69 -20.85
CA GLN A 361 1.96 1.69 -20.05
C GLN A 361 2.36 0.35 -19.42
N ILE A 362 1.90 -0.76 -19.98
CA ILE A 362 2.38 -2.10 -19.62
C ILE A 362 3.78 -2.29 -20.21
N ASP A 363 4.70 -2.91 -19.46
CA ASP A 363 6.10 -3.07 -19.87
C ASP A 363 6.34 -4.35 -20.67
N ALA A 364 5.63 -5.43 -20.31
CA ALA A 364 5.80 -6.71 -20.95
C ALA A 364 4.52 -7.57 -20.97
N PHE A 365 4.47 -8.52 -21.90
CA PHE A 365 3.58 -9.66 -21.79
C PHE A 365 4.26 -10.85 -21.11
N ALA A 366 3.59 -11.43 -20.12
CA ALA A 366 3.91 -12.76 -19.60
C ALA A 366 3.20 -13.79 -20.49
N LEU A 367 3.91 -14.41 -21.43
CA LEU A 367 3.32 -15.40 -22.34
C LEU A 367 3.05 -16.69 -21.59
N ASN A 368 1.79 -16.94 -21.27
CA ASN A 368 1.32 -18.21 -20.76
C ASN A 368 1.38 -19.26 -21.87
N ILE A 369 2.31 -20.21 -21.71
CA ILE A 369 2.56 -21.27 -22.68
C ILE A 369 2.38 -22.65 -22.06
N ALA A 370 1.54 -23.46 -22.70
CA ALA A 370 1.31 -24.84 -22.28
C ALA A 370 2.24 -25.82 -22.99
N ALA A 371 2.66 -26.86 -22.29
CA ALA A 371 3.50 -27.90 -22.85
C ALA A 371 2.81 -28.59 -24.04
N ARG A 372 3.57 -28.84 -25.12
CA ARG A 372 3.08 -29.52 -26.35
C ARG A 372 1.90 -28.83 -27.05
N ASP A 373 1.62 -27.56 -26.75
CA ASP A 373 0.61 -26.81 -27.51
C ASP A 373 1.16 -26.50 -28.91
N ALA A 374 0.42 -26.88 -29.96
CA ALA A 374 0.80 -26.63 -31.35
C ALA A 374 0.92 -25.13 -31.66
N THR A 375 0.24 -24.29 -30.89
CA THR A 375 0.26 -22.82 -31.04
C THR A 375 1.65 -22.24 -30.76
N ASN A 376 2.45 -22.89 -29.92
CA ASN A 376 3.79 -22.42 -29.52
C ASN A 376 4.71 -22.22 -30.74
N ALA A 377 4.68 -23.16 -31.69
CA ALA A 377 5.60 -23.18 -32.83
C ALA A 377 5.42 -21.95 -33.76
N GLN A 378 4.20 -21.45 -33.89
CA GLN A 378 3.89 -20.30 -34.73
C GLN A 378 3.83 -18.99 -33.92
N SER A 379 3.15 -18.99 -32.78
CA SER A 379 2.84 -17.75 -32.07
C SER A 379 4.04 -17.17 -31.31
N ILE A 380 4.94 -18.00 -30.76
CA ILE A 380 6.12 -17.49 -30.04
C ILE A 380 7.02 -16.66 -30.97
N PRO A 381 7.46 -17.15 -32.15
CA PRO A 381 8.27 -16.33 -33.06
C PRO A 381 7.59 -15.03 -33.48
N LEU A 382 6.29 -15.06 -33.82
CA LEU A 382 5.53 -13.87 -34.22
C LEU A 382 5.43 -12.83 -33.10
N ALA A 383 5.23 -13.27 -31.85
CA ALA A 383 5.18 -12.39 -30.70
C ALA A 383 6.53 -11.68 -30.48
N PHE A 384 7.65 -12.43 -30.52
CA PHE A 384 8.99 -11.85 -30.37
C PHE A 384 9.36 -10.91 -31.53
N GLU A 385 9.03 -11.25 -32.77
CA GLU A 385 9.25 -10.38 -33.93
C GLU A 385 8.50 -9.04 -33.79
N ALA A 386 7.21 -9.09 -33.43
CA ALA A 386 6.41 -7.90 -33.23
C ALA A 386 6.89 -7.06 -32.04
N ALA A 387 7.27 -7.70 -30.93
CA ALA A 387 7.78 -7.02 -29.74
C ALA A 387 9.12 -6.33 -30.00
N GLN A 388 10.03 -7.02 -30.70
CA GLN A 388 11.32 -6.44 -31.08
C GLN A 388 11.13 -5.23 -32.00
N ALA A 389 10.25 -5.33 -33.00
CA ALA A 389 9.94 -4.20 -33.88
C ALA A 389 9.33 -2.99 -33.15
N ALA A 390 8.62 -3.21 -32.05
CA ALA A 390 7.96 -2.17 -31.26
C ALA A 390 8.78 -1.68 -30.06
N GLY A 391 9.93 -2.30 -29.75
CA GLY A 391 10.67 -2.05 -28.51
C GLY A 391 9.93 -2.48 -27.23
N PHE A 392 8.95 -3.38 -27.35
CA PHE A 392 8.17 -3.93 -26.25
C PHE A 392 8.84 -5.19 -25.69
N LYS A 393 8.53 -5.55 -24.44
CA LYS A 393 9.15 -6.72 -23.79
C LYS A 393 8.19 -7.89 -23.67
N ILE A 394 8.74 -9.10 -23.61
CA ILE A 394 8.02 -10.35 -23.44
C ILE A 394 8.85 -11.29 -22.58
N PHE A 395 8.22 -12.10 -21.73
CA PHE A 395 8.87 -13.23 -21.07
C PHE A 395 7.95 -14.45 -21.02
N PHE A 396 8.51 -15.62 -20.73
CA PHE A 396 7.74 -16.86 -20.64
C PHE A 396 7.15 -17.08 -19.25
N SER A 397 5.85 -17.37 -19.22
CA SER A 397 5.13 -17.96 -18.10
C SER A 397 4.77 -19.41 -18.47
N PHE A 398 5.48 -20.38 -17.91
CA PHE A 398 5.24 -21.79 -18.24
C PHE A 398 4.02 -22.32 -17.48
N ASP A 399 2.97 -22.68 -18.22
CA ASP A 399 1.78 -23.31 -17.64
C ASP A 399 2.02 -24.82 -17.48
N TYR A 400 2.11 -25.27 -16.23
CA TYR A 400 2.35 -26.67 -15.88
C TYR A 400 1.06 -27.51 -15.77
N VAL A 401 -0.12 -26.88 -15.85
CA VAL A 401 -1.40 -27.53 -15.59
C VAL A 401 -2.19 -27.75 -16.88
N ALA A 402 -2.26 -26.74 -17.76
CA ALA A 402 -3.17 -26.70 -18.90
C ALA A 402 -3.08 -27.93 -19.84
N ARG A 403 -1.86 -28.42 -20.09
CA ARG A 403 -1.62 -29.64 -20.91
C ARG A 403 -0.68 -30.64 -20.24
N GLY A 404 -0.60 -30.60 -18.92
CA GLY A 404 0.34 -31.36 -18.09
C GLY A 404 1.74 -30.74 -18.02
N PRO A 405 2.63 -31.30 -17.20
CA PRO A 405 3.89 -30.66 -16.85
C PRO A 405 4.83 -30.54 -18.05
N TRP A 406 5.66 -29.50 -17.99
CA TRP A 406 6.76 -29.27 -18.92
C TRP A 406 7.92 -30.23 -18.63
N ASN A 407 8.65 -30.63 -19.67
CA ASN A 407 9.93 -31.32 -19.51
C ASN A 407 11.03 -30.29 -19.22
N GLN A 408 11.88 -30.55 -18.22
CA GLN A 408 13.02 -29.69 -17.85
C GLN A 408 13.88 -29.26 -19.06
N GLY A 409 14.15 -30.17 -20.00
CA GLY A 409 14.94 -29.92 -21.20
C GLY A 409 14.28 -28.92 -22.15
N ASP A 410 12.98 -29.07 -22.38
CA ASP A 410 12.19 -28.18 -23.25
C ASP A 410 12.15 -26.75 -22.69
N VAL A 411 11.96 -26.60 -21.37
CA VAL A 411 11.99 -25.28 -20.69
C VAL A 411 13.36 -24.64 -20.85
N THR A 412 14.42 -25.42 -20.58
CA THR A 412 15.81 -24.95 -20.69
C THR A 412 16.14 -24.52 -22.12
N GLU A 413 15.73 -25.31 -23.12
CA GLU A 413 15.97 -25.01 -24.53
C GLU A 413 15.25 -23.71 -24.95
N LEU A 414 13.99 -23.54 -24.57
CA LEU A 414 13.23 -22.32 -24.90
C LEU A 414 13.86 -21.07 -24.27
N LEU A 415 14.23 -21.14 -22.99
CA LEU A 415 14.91 -20.02 -22.32
C LEU A 415 16.25 -19.70 -22.98
N LEU A 416 17.10 -20.69 -23.25
CA LEU A 416 18.39 -20.47 -23.93
C LEU A 416 18.23 -19.89 -25.33
N ARG A 417 17.18 -20.30 -26.05
CA ARG A 417 16.90 -19.81 -27.41
C ARG A 417 16.55 -18.32 -27.44
N TYR A 418 15.77 -17.84 -26.46
CA TYR A 418 15.22 -16.48 -26.49
C TYR A 418 15.87 -15.51 -25.50
N LYS A 419 16.66 -15.96 -24.52
CA LYS A 419 17.21 -15.08 -23.48
C LYS A 419 18.10 -13.94 -23.99
N LEU A 420 18.67 -14.07 -25.19
CA LEU A 420 19.49 -13.03 -25.83
C LEU A 420 18.69 -12.17 -26.82
N ASN A 421 17.40 -12.44 -27.01
CA ASN A 421 16.55 -11.59 -27.83
C ASN A 421 16.32 -10.26 -27.12
N GLU A 422 16.47 -9.14 -27.82
CA GLU A 422 16.31 -7.80 -27.23
C GLU A 422 14.91 -7.52 -26.71
N ALA A 423 13.89 -8.20 -27.23
CA ALA A 423 12.52 -8.14 -26.73
C ALA A 423 12.28 -9.01 -25.49
N TYR A 424 13.23 -9.84 -25.08
CA TYR A 424 13.09 -10.63 -23.86
C TYR A 424 13.20 -9.72 -22.62
N TYR A 425 12.26 -9.79 -21.70
CA TYR A 425 12.32 -9.00 -20.46
C TYR A 425 13.41 -9.53 -19.52
N THR A 426 14.28 -8.64 -19.04
CA THR A 426 15.34 -8.99 -18.10
C THR A 426 15.23 -8.17 -16.83
N ASN A 427 15.36 -8.81 -15.67
CA ASN A 427 15.54 -8.13 -14.40
C ASN A 427 17.02 -8.17 -14.01
N ASN A 428 17.66 -7.00 -13.85
CA ASN A 428 19.11 -6.90 -13.57
C ASN A 428 19.99 -7.73 -14.53
N GLY A 429 19.63 -7.74 -15.82
CA GLY A 429 20.35 -8.47 -16.87
C GLY A 429 20.05 -9.98 -16.94
N ARG A 430 19.25 -10.53 -16.01
CA ARG A 430 18.84 -11.94 -15.99
C ARG A 430 17.46 -12.10 -16.67
N PRO A 431 17.27 -13.07 -17.58
CA PRO A 431 15.99 -13.25 -18.28
C PRO A 431 14.91 -13.67 -17.29
N LEU A 432 13.79 -12.95 -17.26
CA LEU A 432 12.67 -13.29 -16.37
C LEU A 432 11.96 -14.58 -16.86
N ALA A 433 11.59 -15.44 -15.92
CA ALA A 433 10.70 -16.56 -16.16
C ALA A 433 9.72 -16.69 -15.00
N SER A 434 8.47 -17.04 -15.31
CA SER A 434 7.46 -17.39 -14.33
C SER A 434 6.79 -18.73 -14.68
N THR A 435 5.91 -19.19 -13.81
CA THR A 435 5.03 -20.33 -14.08
C THR A 435 3.61 -19.98 -13.71
N PHE A 436 2.66 -20.74 -14.26
CA PHE A 436 1.35 -20.94 -13.64
C PHE A 436 1.36 -22.33 -13.02
N GLU A 437 1.31 -22.39 -11.69
CA GLU A 437 1.48 -23.59 -10.89
C GLU A 437 2.80 -24.36 -11.22
N GLY A 438 2.85 -25.67 -10.95
CA GLY A 438 4.03 -26.50 -11.21
C GLY A 438 4.98 -26.67 -10.03
N SER A 439 4.50 -26.47 -8.80
CA SER A 439 5.28 -26.62 -7.57
C SER A 439 5.87 -28.02 -7.38
N GLU A 440 5.23 -29.06 -7.95
CA GLU A 440 5.77 -30.43 -7.97
C GLU A 440 7.05 -30.56 -8.81
N ASN A 441 7.30 -29.63 -9.73
CA ASN A 441 8.51 -29.57 -10.56
C ASN A 441 9.56 -28.58 -10.01
N ALA A 442 9.41 -28.08 -8.78
CA ALA A 442 10.30 -27.07 -8.21
C ALA A 442 11.78 -27.49 -8.19
N GLU A 443 12.09 -28.77 -7.97
CA GLU A 443 13.48 -29.26 -7.94
C GLU A 443 14.16 -29.17 -9.31
N GLU A 444 13.41 -29.29 -10.41
CA GLU A 444 13.93 -29.15 -11.77
C GLU A 444 14.44 -27.73 -12.05
N TRP A 445 13.85 -26.72 -11.38
CA TRP A 445 14.23 -25.33 -11.53
C TRP A 445 15.63 -25.00 -11.00
N ILE A 446 16.20 -25.84 -10.13
CA ILE A 446 17.61 -25.74 -9.72
C ILE A 446 18.52 -25.87 -10.95
N ASN A 447 18.27 -26.90 -11.78
CA ASN A 447 19.06 -27.16 -12.98
C ASN A 447 18.74 -26.17 -14.11
N ILE A 448 17.47 -25.78 -14.27
CA ILE A 448 17.04 -24.79 -15.27
C ILE A 448 17.73 -23.45 -14.97
N LYS A 449 17.69 -22.96 -13.73
CA LYS A 449 18.36 -21.71 -13.34
C LYS A 449 19.86 -21.80 -13.51
N ALA A 450 20.50 -22.90 -13.08
CA ALA A 450 21.94 -23.08 -13.25
C ALA A 450 22.37 -23.03 -14.73
N SER A 451 21.52 -23.49 -15.65
CA SER A 451 21.81 -23.52 -17.09
C SER A 451 21.49 -22.20 -17.80
N THR A 452 20.44 -21.50 -17.36
CA THR A 452 19.88 -20.35 -18.07
C THR A 452 20.26 -19.01 -17.46
N ASP A 453 20.59 -19.00 -16.17
CA ASP A 453 20.74 -17.82 -15.32
C ASP A 453 19.46 -16.96 -15.24
N CYS A 454 18.28 -17.58 -15.38
CA CYS A 454 17.02 -16.86 -15.35
C CYS A 454 16.69 -16.29 -13.96
N PHE A 455 16.01 -15.14 -13.94
CA PHE A 455 15.36 -14.57 -12.78
C PHE A 455 13.98 -15.23 -12.65
N PHE A 456 13.75 -16.02 -11.60
CA PHE A 456 12.62 -16.94 -11.53
C PHE A 456 11.59 -16.53 -10.49
N ILE A 457 10.36 -16.24 -10.93
CA ILE A 457 9.22 -15.83 -10.10
C ILE A 457 8.01 -16.75 -10.41
N PRO A 458 7.90 -17.93 -9.78
CA PRO A 458 6.76 -18.81 -10.01
C PRO A 458 5.49 -18.32 -9.33
N ASP A 459 4.33 -18.63 -9.94
CA ASP A 459 3.07 -18.72 -9.21
C ASP A 459 2.88 -20.15 -8.71
N TRP A 460 2.90 -20.31 -7.38
CA TRP A 460 2.58 -21.56 -6.69
C TRP A 460 1.46 -21.33 -5.67
N SER A 461 0.47 -20.54 -6.06
CA SER A 461 -0.60 -20.09 -5.16
C SER A 461 -1.40 -21.22 -4.53
N SER A 462 -1.49 -22.38 -5.18
CA SER A 462 -2.10 -23.59 -4.60
C SER A 462 -1.49 -24.03 -3.26
N LEU A 463 -0.22 -23.71 -3.00
CA LEU A 463 0.47 -24.01 -1.74
C LEU A 463 0.23 -22.92 -0.68
N GLY A 464 -0.14 -21.71 -1.10
CA GLY A 464 -0.08 -20.50 -0.27
C GLY A 464 1.36 -20.02 -0.03
N ALA A 465 1.48 -18.80 0.48
CA ALA A 465 2.76 -18.06 0.52
C ALA A 465 3.90 -18.81 1.24
N LYS A 466 3.66 -19.32 2.46
CA LYS A 466 4.69 -19.97 3.27
C LYS A 466 5.25 -21.23 2.60
N ALA A 467 4.37 -22.13 2.20
CA ALA A 467 4.76 -23.40 1.62
C ALA A 467 5.37 -23.21 0.22
N ALA A 468 4.88 -22.24 -0.57
CA ALA A 468 5.51 -21.85 -1.83
C ALA A 468 6.96 -21.37 -1.61
N PHE A 469 7.19 -20.51 -0.60
CA PHE A 469 8.52 -20.03 -0.27
C PHE A 469 9.45 -21.16 0.20
N GLU A 470 8.99 -22.00 1.13
CA GLU A 470 9.77 -23.14 1.64
C GLU A 470 10.14 -24.12 0.51
N LYS A 471 9.21 -24.38 -0.41
CA LYS A 471 9.44 -25.22 -1.59
C LYS A 471 10.47 -24.61 -2.55
N GLY A 472 10.50 -23.28 -2.66
CA GLY A 472 11.39 -22.54 -3.54
C GLY A 472 12.70 -22.06 -2.91
N TYR A 473 12.95 -22.38 -1.63
CA TYR A 473 14.04 -21.79 -0.87
C TYR A 473 15.40 -21.99 -1.55
N GLY A 474 16.15 -20.90 -1.72
CA GLY A 474 17.44 -20.89 -2.43
C GLY A 474 17.36 -21.04 -3.96
N THR A 475 16.16 -21.23 -4.52
CA THR A 475 15.93 -21.40 -5.97
C THR A 475 15.12 -20.25 -6.56
N VAL A 476 14.09 -19.74 -5.89
CA VAL A 476 13.25 -18.65 -6.46
C VAL A 476 13.88 -17.27 -6.19
N ASP A 477 13.78 -16.37 -7.17
CA ASP A 477 14.15 -14.96 -7.02
C ASP A 477 12.94 -14.09 -6.63
N GLY A 478 11.76 -14.68 -6.49
CA GLY A 478 10.53 -14.01 -6.10
C GLY A 478 9.36 -14.97 -6.11
N LEU A 479 8.18 -14.49 -5.71
CA LEU A 479 6.93 -15.24 -5.87
C LEU A 479 5.86 -14.37 -6.49
N PHE A 480 5.02 -15.01 -7.31
CA PHE A 480 3.79 -14.44 -7.84
C PHE A 480 2.61 -15.08 -7.10
N SER A 481 1.58 -14.28 -6.79
CA SER A 481 0.31 -14.80 -6.32
C SER A 481 -0.75 -14.67 -7.41
N TRP A 482 -1.66 -15.65 -7.51
CA TRP A 482 -2.84 -15.60 -8.37
C TRP A 482 -4.08 -15.05 -7.65
N ALA A 483 -3.95 -14.62 -6.40
CA ALA A 483 -5.07 -14.16 -5.58
C ALA A 483 -5.48 -12.71 -5.89
N ALA A 484 -6.18 -12.49 -7.01
CA ALA A 484 -6.65 -11.17 -7.42
C ALA A 484 -8.10 -10.85 -7.02
N TRP A 485 -8.84 -11.79 -6.44
CA TRP A 485 -10.29 -11.66 -6.22
C TRP A 485 -10.68 -11.95 -4.77
N PRO A 486 -11.71 -11.25 -4.24
CA PRO A 486 -12.18 -11.46 -2.89
C PRO A 486 -13.00 -12.76 -2.76
N SER A 487 -13.11 -13.24 -1.52
CA SER A 487 -13.98 -14.36 -1.17
C SER A 487 -15.35 -13.88 -0.68
N GLY A 488 -16.42 -14.37 -1.30
CA GLY A 488 -17.79 -14.03 -0.95
C GLY A 488 -18.13 -12.56 -1.26
N PRO A 489 -19.06 -11.95 -0.50
CA PRO A 489 -19.57 -10.61 -0.79
C PRO A 489 -18.66 -9.48 -0.29
N GLN A 490 -17.48 -9.77 0.24
CA GLN A 490 -16.58 -8.76 0.82
C GLN A 490 -15.80 -8.01 -0.26
N ASP A 491 -15.32 -6.81 0.06
CA ASP A 491 -14.35 -6.09 -0.78
C ASP A 491 -12.98 -6.80 -0.75
N MET A 492 -12.14 -6.52 -1.75
CA MET A 492 -10.76 -7.01 -1.77
C MET A 492 -9.94 -6.44 -0.61
N ASN A 493 -8.87 -7.14 -0.23
CA ASN A 493 -7.91 -6.65 0.74
C ASN A 493 -6.50 -7.18 0.41
N THR A 494 -5.50 -6.72 1.18
CA THR A 494 -4.08 -7.02 0.96
C THR A 494 -3.53 -8.16 1.81
N GLN A 495 -4.37 -8.92 2.53
CA GLN A 495 -3.88 -9.93 3.49
C GLN A 495 -3.04 -11.02 2.81
N VAL A 496 -3.45 -11.46 1.61
CA VAL A 496 -2.69 -12.45 0.84
C VAL A 496 -1.36 -11.86 0.37
N ASP A 497 -1.36 -10.63 -0.16
CA ASP A 497 -0.14 -9.94 -0.62
C ASP A 497 0.89 -9.82 0.50
N VAL A 498 0.44 -9.32 1.66
CA VAL A 498 1.27 -9.19 2.86
C VAL A 498 1.82 -10.57 3.27
N SER A 499 1.05 -11.65 3.13
CA SER A 499 1.53 -13.00 3.44
C SER A 499 2.70 -13.46 2.55
N TYR A 500 2.77 -13.01 1.28
CA TYR A 500 3.91 -13.29 0.40
C TYR A 500 5.12 -12.45 0.76
N LEU A 501 4.92 -11.15 0.98
CA LEU A 501 5.95 -10.23 1.45
C LEU A 501 6.59 -10.68 2.77
N LYS A 502 5.91 -11.55 3.55
CA LYS A 502 6.46 -12.19 4.76
C LYS A 502 7.67 -13.03 4.57
N HIS A 503 7.56 -13.86 3.55
CA HIS A 503 8.44 -14.99 3.41
C HIS A 503 9.58 -14.60 2.50
N LEU A 504 9.35 -13.66 1.58
CA LEU A 504 10.36 -13.12 0.69
C LEU A 504 11.35 -12.23 1.45
N ASN A 505 12.64 -12.44 1.18
CA ASN A 505 13.74 -11.68 1.75
C ASN A 505 14.22 -10.60 0.77
N GLU A 506 13.69 -9.38 0.91
CA GLU A 506 14.09 -8.23 0.08
C GLU A 506 15.59 -7.94 0.16
N SER A 507 16.24 -8.22 1.31
CA SER A 507 17.68 -8.00 1.48
C SER A 507 18.54 -8.93 0.62
N GLU A 508 17.98 -10.07 0.20
CA GLU A 508 18.57 -11.02 -0.77
C GLU A 508 18.12 -10.74 -2.20
N GLY A 509 17.35 -9.67 -2.43
CA GLY A 509 16.85 -9.28 -3.74
C GLY A 509 15.65 -10.09 -4.21
N GLN A 510 14.96 -10.80 -3.30
CA GLN A 510 13.72 -11.48 -3.62
C GLN A 510 12.57 -10.49 -3.78
N VAL A 511 11.72 -10.71 -4.78
CA VAL A 511 10.67 -9.75 -5.17
C VAL A 511 9.27 -10.36 -5.10
N TYR A 512 8.28 -9.50 -4.88
CA TYR A 512 6.88 -9.89 -4.98
C TYR A 512 6.26 -9.37 -6.28
N MET A 513 5.59 -10.27 -6.99
CA MET A 513 4.73 -9.91 -8.12
C MET A 513 3.28 -9.95 -7.66
N MET A 514 2.64 -8.78 -7.60
CA MET A 514 1.27 -8.62 -7.10
C MET A 514 0.25 -8.80 -8.23
N PRO A 515 -0.78 -9.64 -8.05
CA PRO A 515 -1.80 -9.84 -9.06
C PRO A 515 -2.83 -8.70 -9.08
N VAL A 516 -3.30 -8.34 -10.27
CA VAL A 516 -4.43 -7.43 -10.46
C VAL A 516 -5.39 -8.02 -11.49
N SER A 517 -6.71 -7.96 -11.21
CA SER A 517 -7.73 -8.42 -12.14
C SER A 517 -9.01 -7.60 -11.99
N PRO A 518 -9.74 -7.27 -13.08
CA PRO A 518 -10.93 -6.42 -13.00
C PRO A 518 -12.21 -7.18 -12.62
N TRP A 519 -12.35 -8.41 -13.10
CA TRP A 519 -13.60 -9.19 -13.06
C TRP A 519 -13.26 -10.68 -13.05
N PHE A 520 -14.23 -11.56 -12.82
CA PHE A 520 -14.10 -12.99 -13.13
C PHE A 520 -15.46 -13.65 -13.27
N TYR A 521 -15.68 -14.33 -14.39
CA TYR A 521 -16.81 -15.23 -14.58
C TYR A 521 -16.47 -16.31 -15.61
N THR A 522 -16.74 -17.56 -15.26
CA THR A 522 -16.60 -18.69 -16.17
C THR A 522 -17.81 -19.62 -16.10
N ASN A 523 -18.20 -20.17 -17.26
CA ASN A 523 -19.17 -21.26 -17.37
C ASN A 523 -18.72 -22.18 -18.52
N LEU A 524 -17.71 -22.99 -18.23
CA LEU A 524 -17.10 -23.98 -19.12
C LEU A 524 -17.19 -25.38 -18.47
N PRO A 525 -18.38 -26.02 -18.46
CA PRO A 525 -18.59 -27.32 -17.81
C PRO A 525 -17.69 -28.43 -18.36
N GLY A 526 -17.25 -28.33 -19.62
CA GLY A 526 -16.28 -29.25 -20.21
C GLY A 526 -14.93 -29.27 -19.49
N TYR A 527 -14.63 -28.24 -18.71
CA TYR A 527 -13.43 -28.11 -17.87
C TYR A 527 -13.76 -28.14 -16.37
N GLY A 528 -15.01 -28.49 -16.00
CA GLY A 528 -15.46 -28.45 -14.62
C GLY A 528 -15.54 -27.04 -14.03
N LYS A 529 -15.65 -26.00 -14.89
CA LYS A 529 -15.69 -24.60 -14.46
C LYS A 529 -17.09 -24.00 -14.58
N ASN A 530 -17.62 -23.45 -13.48
CA ASN A 530 -18.88 -22.71 -13.47
C ASN A 530 -19.03 -21.85 -12.19
N TRP A 531 -18.28 -20.75 -12.10
CA TRP A 531 -18.33 -19.86 -10.94
C TRP A 531 -17.97 -18.42 -11.30
N LEU A 532 -18.16 -17.50 -10.36
CA LEU A 532 -17.68 -16.12 -10.41
C LEU A 532 -17.03 -15.69 -9.09
N TRP A 533 -16.26 -14.61 -9.14
CA TRP A 533 -15.90 -13.82 -7.95
C TRP A 533 -16.46 -12.40 -8.07
N ARG A 534 -16.53 -11.68 -6.94
CA ARG A 534 -16.99 -10.29 -6.94
C ARG A 534 -16.01 -9.42 -7.73
N GLY A 535 -16.51 -8.77 -8.79
CA GLY A 535 -15.77 -7.80 -9.60
C GLY A 535 -16.33 -6.38 -9.53
N ASP A 536 -17.31 -6.15 -8.66
CA ASP A 536 -18.11 -4.91 -8.55
C ASP A 536 -17.22 -3.64 -8.50
N ASP A 537 -16.45 -3.46 -7.42
CA ASP A 537 -15.54 -2.32 -7.22
C ASP A 537 -14.05 -2.72 -7.39
N LEU A 538 -13.80 -4.00 -7.72
CA LEU A 538 -12.50 -4.66 -7.63
C LEU A 538 -11.40 -3.95 -8.40
N TRP A 539 -11.66 -3.55 -9.65
CA TRP A 539 -10.64 -2.90 -10.47
C TRP A 539 -10.14 -1.59 -9.84
N HIS A 540 -11.01 -0.82 -9.20
CA HIS A 540 -10.58 0.40 -8.51
C HIS A 540 -9.79 0.05 -7.25
N ASP A 541 -10.38 -0.78 -6.38
CA ASP A 541 -9.82 -1.12 -5.07
C ASP A 541 -8.44 -1.78 -5.21
N ARG A 542 -8.31 -2.75 -6.13
CA ARG A 542 -7.06 -3.48 -6.32
C ARG A 542 -5.91 -2.60 -6.80
N TRP A 543 -6.18 -1.60 -7.64
CA TRP A 543 -5.15 -0.64 -8.03
C TRP A 543 -4.81 0.36 -6.92
N GLN A 544 -5.75 0.72 -6.04
CA GLN A 544 -5.42 1.51 -4.84
C GLN A 544 -4.51 0.70 -3.89
N GLU A 545 -4.79 -0.59 -3.74
CA GLU A 545 -3.95 -1.51 -2.97
C GLU A 545 -2.54 -1.61 -3.56
N VAL A 546 -2.38 -1.68 -4.89
CA VAL A 546 -1.05 -1.62 -5.55
C VAL A 546 -0.29 -0.34 -5.18
N LEU A 547 -0.95 0.81 -5.17
CA LEU A 547 -0.32 2.08 -4.77
C LEU A 547 0.06 2.11 -3.28
N SER A 548 -0.68 1.39 -2.45
CA SER A 548 -0.41 1.26 -1.01
C SER A 548 0.73 0.29 -0.72
N VAL A 549 0.66 -0.92 -1.27
CA VAL A 549 1.62 -2.03 -1.07
C VAL A 549 2.94 -1.74 -1.77
N ARG A 550 2.91 -1.09 -2.94
CA ARG A 550 4.09 -0.78 -3.78
C ARG A 550 4.99 -2.01 -4.06
N PRO A 551 4.45 -3.12 -4.59
CA PRO A 551 5.26 -4.28 -4.97
C PRO A 551 6.31 -3.92 -6.04
N GLU A 552 7.36 -4.73 -6.20
CA GLU A 552 8.34 -4.54 -7.28
C GLU A 552 7.69 -4.77 -8.64
N PHE A 553 6.86 -5.81 -8.76
CA PHE A 553 6.16 -6.12 -9.99
C PHE A 553 4.66 -6.23 -9.78
N VAL A 554 3.90 -5.88 -10.81
CA VAL A 554 2.46 -6.09 -10.89
C VAL A 554 2.18 -6.91 -12.13
N GLU A 555 1.36 -7.95 -12.01
CA GLU A 555 0.87 -8.68 -13.18
C GLU A 555 -0.65 -8.60 -13.26
N ILE A 556 -1.14 -8.05 -14.37
CA ILE A 556 -2.56 -8.08 -14.71
C ILE A 556 -2.89 -9.49 -15.22
N ILE A 557 -3.73 -10.23 -14.48
CA ILE A 557 -3.90 -11.69 -14.63
C ILE A 557 -4.42 -12.12 -16.00
N SER A 558 -5.06 -11.25 -16.80
CA SER A 558 -5.10 -11.53 -18.24
C SER A 558 -5.25 -10.34 -19.17
N TRP A 559 -4.65 -10.52 -20.34
CA TRP A 559 -4.86 -9.72 -21.53
C TRP A 559 -5.99 -10.30 -22.40
N ASN A 560 -6.11 -11.62 -22.54
CA ASN A 560 -6.99 -12.24 -23.54
C ASN A 560 -7.66 -13.54 -23.06
N ASP A 561 -7.91 -13.70 -21.76
CA ASP A 561 -8.68 -14.84 -21.25
C ASP A 561 -10.19 -14.63 -21.32
N TYR A 562 -10.77 -14.83 -22.50
CA TYR A 562 -12.20 -14.67 -22.73
C TYR A 562 -13.06 -15.68 -21.96
N GLY A 563 -12.52 -16.86 -21.65
CA GLY A 563 -13.23 -17.95 -20.98
C GLY A 563 -13.46 -17.71 -19.49
N GLU A 564 -12.67 -16.83 -18.89
CA GLU A 564 -12.80 -16.45 -17.48
C GLU A 564 -13.20 -14.98 -17.29
N SER A 565 -13.47 -14.26 -18.39
CA SER A 565 -14.08 -12.93 -18.39
C SER A 565 -13.29 -11.86 -17.62
N HIS A 566 -11.96 -11.95 -17.59
CA HIS A 566 -11.10 -11.02 -16.86
C HIS A 566 -10.04 -10.33 -17.72
N TYR A 567 -10.22 -10.40 -19.05
CA TYR A 567 -9.34 -9.82 -20.04
C TYR A 567 -9.43 -8.29 -20.07
N ILE A 568 -8.33 -7.62 -20.40
CA ILE A 568 -8.30 -6.18 -20.71
C ILE A 568 -7.88 -5.90 -22.17
N GLY A 569 -7.61 -6.94 -22.94
CA GLY A 569 -7.33 -6.92 -24.37
C GLY A 569 -8.60 -6.75 -25.21
N PRO A 570 -8.46 -6.38 -26.50
CA PRO A 570 -9.61 -6.35 -27.39
C PRO A 570 -10.12 -7.77 -27.66
N LEU A 571 -11.43 -7.90 -27.89
CA LEU A 571 -12.02 -9.15 -28.35
C LEU A 571 -11.44 -9.58 -29.71
N HIS A 572 -11.27 -10.88 -29.88
CA HIS A 572 -10.83 -11.48 -31.14
C HIS A 572 -11.61 -12.78 -31.40
N GLU A 573 -12.39 -12.83 -32.48
CA GLU A 573 -13.29 -13.95 -32.80
C GLU A 573 -12.56 -15.29 -32.89
N GLY A 574 -11.30 -15.28 -33.35
CA GLY A 574 -10.45 -16.48 -33.40
C GLY A 574 -10.14 -17.10 -32.03
N GLY A 575 -10.41 -16.41 -30.92
CA GLY A 575 -10.23 -16.92 -29.55
C GLY A 575 -11.48 -17.58 -28.95
N TYR A 576 -12.61 -17.64 -29.69
CA TYR A 576 -13.87 -18.17 -29.16
C TYR A 576 -14.02 -19.69 -29.23
N GLU A 577 -13.04 -20.40 -29.79
CA GLU A 577 -13.05 -21.86 -29.87
C GLU A 577 -13.14 -22.52 -28.48
N LEU A 578 -12.60 -21.86 -27.44
CA LEU A 578 -12.66 -22.31 -26.05
C LEU A 578 -14.11 -22.51 -25.55
N PHE A 579 -15.07 -21.72 -26.03
CA PHE A 579 -16.47 -21.84 -25.59
C PHE A 579 -17.09 -23.13 -26.12
N ARG A 580 -16.67 -23.58 -27.30
CA ARG A 580 -17.09 -24.85 -27.90
C ARG A 580 -16.44 -26.03 -27.18
N THR A 581 -15.12 -25.99 -26.99
CA THR A 581 -14.38 -27.08 -26.35
C THR A 581 -14.69 -27.20 -24.86
N GLY A 582 -14.88 -26.07 -24.18
CA GLY A 582 -15.33 -25.96 -22.79
C GLY A 582 -16.82 -26.20 -22.59
N LYS A 583 -17.59 -26.46 -23.66
CA LYS A 583 -19.04 -26.77 -23.64
C LYS A 583 -19.87 -25.68 -22.95
N ALA A 584 -19.53 -24.41 -23.19
CA ALA A 584 -20.29 -23.28 -22.66
C ALA A 584 -21.75 -23.32 -23.13
N PRO A 585 -22.71 -22.87 -22.31
CA PRO A 585 -24.12 -22.80 -22.72
C PRO A 585 -24.37 -21.78 -23.85
N PHE A 586 -23.50 -20.77 -23.96
CA PHE A 586 -23.43 -19.78 -25.04
C PHE A 586 -22.08 -19.04 -24.93
N ASN A 587 -21.72 -18.24 -25.92
CA ASN A 587 -20.53 -17.38 -25.85
C ASN A 587 -20.83 -16.12 -25.02
N TYR A 588 -20.39 -16.08 -23.76
CA TYR A 588 -20.63 -14.95 -22.86
C TYR A 588 -19.64 -13.79 -23.02
N ALA A 589 -18.60 -13.93 -23.85
CA ALA A 589 -17.69 -12.84 -24.20
C ALA A 589 -18.11 -12.10 -25.48
N GLU A 590 -19.01 -12.67 -26.28
CA GLU A 590 -19.50 -12.05 -27.50
C GLU A 590 -20.21 -10.71 -27.20
N ASN A 591 -19.75 -9.63 -27.85
CA ASN A 591 -20.24 -8.27 -27.64
C ASN A 591 -20.15 -7.78 -26.18
N MET A 592 -19.14 -8.24 -25.44
CA MET A 592 -18.80 -7.80 -24.08
C MET A 592 -17.37 -7.25 -24.04
N PRO A 593 -17.08 -6.08 -24.65
CA PRO A 593 -15.74 -5.49 -24.62
C PRO A 593 -15.30 -5.20 -23.18
N HIS A 594 -14.02 -5.45 -22.89
CA HIS A 594 -13.38 -5.15 -21.60
C HIS A 594 -12.21 -4.15 -21.71
N ASP A 595 -11.88 -3.73 -22.93
CA ASP A 595 -10.75 -2.83 -23.20
C ASP A 595 -10.91 -1.43 -22.58
N GLY A 596 -12.13 -1.03 -22.21
CA GLY A 596 -12.39 0.18 -21.44
C GLY A 596 -11.63 0.25 -20.11
N TRP A 597 -11.33 -0.89 -19.46
CA TRP A 597 -10.53 -0.91 -18.22
C TRP A 597 -9.08 -0.44 -18.42
N ARG A 598 -8.56 -0.42 -19.66
CA ARG A 598 -7.23 0.13 -19.96
C ARG A 598 -7.16 1.64 -19.90
N THR A 599 -8.29 2.34 -20.06
CA THR A 599 -8.33 3.80 -20.23
C THR A 599 -7.63 4.55 -19.09
N LEU A 600 -7.75 4.06 -17.86
CA LEU A 600 -7.17 4.70 -16.68
C LEU A 600 -5.76 4.19 -16.34
N LEU A 601 -5.29 3.13 -17.02
CA LEU A 601 -4.01 2.50 -16.75
C LEU A 601 -2.81 3.45 -16.88
N PRO A 602 -2.71 4.32 -17.90
CA PRO A 602 -1.58 5.24 -18.02
C PRO A 602 -1.42 6.18 -16.82
N PHE A 603 -2.52 6.58 -16.20
CA PHE A 603 -2.45 7.42 -15.00
C PHE A 603 -2.02 6.61 -13.77
N ILE A 604 -2.64 5.45 -13.54
CA ILE A 604 -2.39 4.68 -12.32
C ILE A 604 -1.05 3.94 -12.35
N ILE A 605 -0.65 3.39 -13.49
CA ILE A 605 0.67 2.78 -13.71
C ILE A 605 1.76 3.86 -13.65
N GLY A 606 1.53 5.01 -14.27
CA GLY A 606 2.43 6.16 -14.17
C GLY A 606 2.64 6.59 -12.72
N THR A 607 1.57 6.64 -11.93
CA THR A 607 1.62 6.97 -10.49
C THR A 607 2.34 5.88 -9.69
N TYR A 608 2.08 4.61 -9.97
CA TYR A 608 2.75 3.49 -9.33
C TYR A 608 4.27 3.53 -9.55
N LYS A 609 4.70 3.65 -10.81
CA LYS A 609 6.11 3.65 -11.20
C LYS A 609 6.86 4.89 -10.72
N ASN A 610 6.25 6.08 -10.84
CA ASN A 610 6.96 7.36 -10.66
C ASN A 610 6.57 8.10 -9.36
N GLY A 611 5.62 7.58 -8.58
CA GLY A 611 5.03 8.27 -7.44
C GLY A 611 4.04 9.39 -7.82
N HIS A 612 3.97 9.78 -9.09
CA HIS A 612 3.02 10.75 -9.62
C HIS A 612 2.70 10.51 -11.10
N ALA A 613 1.51 10.93 -11.53
CA ALA A 613 1.14 11.08 -12.92
C ALA A 613 0.28 12.32 -13.14
N GLU A 614 0.34 12.88 -14.34
CA GLU A 614 -0.51 13.99 -14.74
C GLU A 614 -1.81 13.48 -15.38
N VAL A 615 -2.91 14.19 -15.12
CA VAL A 615 -4.16 13.99 -15.84
C VAL A 615 -4.01 14.63 -17.21
N LYS A 616 -3.68 13.83 -18.22
CA LYS A 616 -3.53 14.30 -19.60
C LYS A 616 -4.87 14.53 -20.29
N GLN A 617 -5.86 13.70 -19.97
CA GLN A 617 -7.16 13.67 -20.63
C GLN A 617 -8.21 13.21 -19.62
N GLU A 618 -9.30 13.95 -19.48
CA GLU A 618 -10.40 13.51 -18.61
C GLU A 618 -11.06 12.28 -19.24
N SER A 619 -11.28 11.25 -18.43
CA SER A 619 -11.71 9.93 -18.93
C SER A 619 -12.79 9.36 -18.03
N LEU A 620 -13.74 8.63 -18.62
CA LEU A 620 -14.81 7.94 -17.91
C LEU A 620 -14.85 6.49 -18.41
N VAL A 621 -14.86 5.54 -17.47
CA VAL A 621 -15.04 4.11 -17.71
C VAL A 621 -16.25 3.65 -16.92
N ALA A 622 -17.11 2.80 -17.52
CA ALA A 622 -18.21 2.17 -16.82
C ALA A 622 -18.30 0.68 -17.15
N TRP A 623 -18.72 -0.12 -16.17
CA TRP A 623 -18.95 -1.55 -16.33
C TRP A 623 -20.16 -2.04 -15.55
N TYR A 624 -20.86 -3.02 -16.12
CA TYR A 624 -22.07 -3.61 -15.55
C TYR A 624 -22.51 -4.86 -16.31
N ARG A 625 -23.34 -5.69 -15.67
CA ARG A 625 -24.05 -6.76 -16.36
C ARG A 625 -25.18 -6.20 -17.22
N THR A 626 -25.38 -6.75 -18.42
CA THR A 626 -26.45 -6.31 -19.32
C THR A 626 -27.82 -6.92 -19.02
N THR A 627 -27.91 -7.72 -17.96
CA THR A 627 -29.12 -8.38 -17.48
C THR A 627 -29.14 -8.33 -15.95
N PRO A 628 -30.26 -7.93 -15.30
CA PRO A 628 -30.39 -8.05 -13.86
C PRO A 628 -30.14 -9.48 -13.40
N GLY A 629 -29.50 -9.67 -12.26
CA GLY A 629 -29.10 -11.02 -11.81
C GLY A 629 -30.29 -11.98 -11.65
N SER A 630 -31.47 -11.44 -11.34
CA SER A 630 -32.72 -12.20 -11.15
C SER A 630 -33.53 -12.43 -12.42
N ALA A 631 -33.06 -11.93 -13.58
CA ALA A 631 -33.83 -11.99 -14.83
C ALA A 631 -33.99 -13.42 -15.36
N CYS A 632 -33.00 -14.29 -15.12
CA CYS A 632 -32.90 -15.62 -15.70
C CYS A 632 -32.33 -16.63 -14.70
N GLY A 633 -32.33 -17.91 -15.06
CA GLY A 633 -31.69 -18.94 -14.24
C GLY A 633 -30.17 -18.72 -14.19
N THR A 634 -29.53 -19.04 -13.07
CA THR A 634 -28.07 -18.86 -12.90
C THR A 634 -27.24 -19.77 -13.82
N GLY A 635 -27.85 -20.79 -14.45
CA GLY A 635 -27.14 -21.80 -15.22
C GLY A 635 -26.26 -22.71 -14.36
N GLY A 636 -26.57 -22.80 -13.06
CA GLY A 636 -25.76 -23.53 -12.09
C GLY A 636 -24.50 -22.80 -11.62
N THR A 637 -24.28 -21.55 -12.06
CA THR A 637 -23.15 -20.73 -11.59
C THR A 637 -23.29 -20.45 -10.09
N SER A 638 -22.24 -20.73 -9.33
CA SER A 638 -22.05 -20.28 -7.95
C SER A 638 -21.21 -19.00 -7.90
N ALA A 639 -21.34 -18.22 -6.83
CA ALA A 639 -20.28 -17.29 -6.45
C ALA A 639 -19.29 -18.04 -5.55
N ASN A 640 -17.99 -17.92 -5.86
CA ASN A 640 -16.92 -18.79 -5.35
C ASN A 640 -17.12 -20.27 -5.73
N THR A 641 -16.13 -21.12 -5.42
CA THR A 641 -16.18 -22.55 -5.76
C THR A 641 -15.53 -23.45 -4.71
N GLN A 642 -16.18 -24.58 -4.43
CA GLN A 642 -15.63 -25.62 -3.56
C GLN A 642 -14.36 -26.27 -4.12
N SER A 643 -14.13 -26.23 -5.44
CA SER A 643 -12.89 -26.76 -6.03
C SER A 643 -11.64 -26.04 -5.51
N HIS A 644 -11.80 -24.80 -5.03
CA HIS A 644 -10.75 -23.99 -4.42
C HIS A 644 -10.90 -23.94 -2.88
N ALA A 645 -11.62 -24.90 -2.30
CA ALA A 645 -11.92 -24.97 -0.87
C ALA A 645 -12.62 -23.71 -0.31
N GLN A 646 -13.41 -23.01 -1.15
CA GLN A 646 -14.17 -21.84 -0.74
C GLN A 646 -15.61 -22.20 -0.39
N ILE A 647 -16.23 -21.37 0.45
CA ILE A 647 -17.68 -21.40 0.66
C ILE A 647 -18.34 -20.86 -0.61
N GLU A 648 -19.34 -21.59 -1.12
CA GLU A 648 -20.16 -21.15 -2.25
C GLU A 648 -21.33 -20.30 -1.77
N PHE A 649 -21.58 -19.22 -2.50
CA PHE A 649 -22.68 -18.28 -2.27
C PHE A 649 -23.60 -18.24 -3.49
N SER A 650 -24.78 -17.67 -3.31
CA SER A 650 -25.60 -17.27 -4.45
C SER A 650 -24.89 -16.13 -5.20
N PRO A 651 -24.81 -16.17 -6.55
CA PRO A 651 -24.34 -15.02 -7.33
C PRO A 651 -25.02 -13.70 -6.94
N LEU A 652 -26.30 -13.72 -6.61
CA LEU A 652 -27.08 -12.54 -6.23
C LEU A 652 -26.64 -11.89 -4.91
N GLU A 653 -25.96 -12.65 -4.04
CA GLU A 653 -25.43 -12.13 -2.78
C GLU A 653 -24.08 -11.44 -2.98
N VAL A 654 -23.36 -11.77 -4.06
CA VAL A 654 -21.96 -11.41 -4.27
C VAL A 654 -21.77 -10.32 -5.31
N VAL A 655 -22.58 -10.28 -6.36
CA VAL A 655 -22.43 -9.34 -7.47
C VAL A 655 -23.71 -8.51 -7.68
N ALA A 656 -23.61 -7.20 -7.47
CA ALA A 656 -24.78 -6.31 -7.39
C ALA A 656 -25.35 -5.89 -8.76
N ASP A 657 -26.64 -5.58 -8.79
CA ASP A 657 -27.34 -4.98 -9.95
C ASP A 657 -27.09 -3.46 -9.98
N ARG A 658 -25.88 -3.08 -10.40
CA ARG A 658 -25.41 -1.68 -10.44
C ARG A 658 -24.59 -1.40 -11.69
N ILE A 659 -24.57 -0.12 -12.08
CA ILE A 659 -23.62 0.46 -13.03
C ILE A 659 -22.47 1.02 -12.24
N PHE A 660 -21.30 0.41 -12.36
CA PHE A 660 -20.07 0.87 -11.75
C PHE A 660 -19.31 1.77 -12.72
N TYR A 661 -18.63 2.78 -12.22
CA TYR A 661 -17.85 3.68 -13.05
C TYR A 661 -16.67 4.30 -12.30
N SER A 662 -15.61 4.58 -13.05
CA SER A 662 -14.46 5.33 -12.60
C SER A 662 -14.15 6.45 -13.58
N ALA A 663 -13.80 7.62 -13.06
CA ALA A 663 -13.47 8.78 -13.87
C ALA A 663 -12.13 9.39 -13.46
N LEU A 664 -11.23 9.60 -14.41
CA LEU A 664 -10.03 10.39 -14.21
C LEU A 664 -10.36 11.85 -14.51
N LEU A 665 -10.31 12.71 -13.50
CA LEU A 665 -10.76 14.10 -13.60
C LEU A 665 -9.70 15.09 -13.12
N THR A 666 -9.67 16.27 -13.74
CA THR A 666 -8.85 17.40 -13.29
C THR A 666 -9.46 18.12 -12.10
N GLU A 667 -10.79 18.03 -11.97
CA GLU A 667 -11.59 18.64 -10.92
C GLU A 667 -12.94 17.91 -10.80
N TYR A 668 -13.64 18.10 -9.68
CA TYR A 668 -14.90 17.42 -9.38
C TYR A 668 -15.93 17.53 -10.52
N ALA A 669 -16.62 16.42 -10.81
CA ALA A 669 -17.80 16.38 -11.66
C ALA A 669 -18.87 15.48 -11.02
N THR A 670 -20.14 15.82 -11.23
CA THR A 670 -21.29 15.07 -10.72
C THR A 670 -21.68 14.00 -11.74
N PRO A 671 -21.77 12.71 -11.33
CA PRO A 671 -22.22 11.64 -12.21
C PRO A 671 -23.75 11.62 -12.27
N GLU A 672 -24.26 11.52 -13.49
CA GLU A 672 -25.66 11.22 -13.78
C GLU A 672 -25.70 9.91 -14.59
N VAL A 673 -26.59 9.00 -14.20
CA VAL A 673 -26.77 7.72 -14.90
C VAL A 673 -28.21 7.62 -15.36
N ILE A 674 -28.42 7.30 -16.63
CA ILE A 674 -29.74 7.08 -17.23
C ILE A 674 -29.81 5.63 -17.71
N ILE A 675 -30.89 4.93 -17.37
CA ILE A 675 -31.22 3.59 -17.87
C ILE A 675 -32.60 3.66 -18.54
N GLY A 676 -32.63 3.55 -19.86
CA GLY A 676 -33.83 3.75 -20.67
C GLY A 676 -34.37 5.17 -20.52
N SER A 677 -35.51 5.31 -19.83
CA SER A 677 -36.12 6.61 -19.52
C SER A 677 -35.98 7.03 -18.05
N THR A 678 -35.23 6.26 -17.25
CA THR A 678 -35.13 6.47 -15.80
C THR A 678 -33.76 7.02 -15.43
N THR A 679 -33.74 8.19 -14.76
CA THR A 679 -32.52 8.73 -14.13
C THR A 679 -32.26 8.02 -12.81
N GLN A 680 -31.07 7.44 -12.69
CA GLN A 680 -30.57 6.81 -11.48
C GLN A 680 -29.71 7.78 -10.67
N LYS A 681 -29.73 7.63 -9.35
CA LYS A 681 -28.87 8.42 -8.46
C LYS A 681 -27.44 7.89 -8.51
N GLY A 682 -26.57 8.57 -9.27
CA GLY A 682 -25.13 8.33 -9.25
C GLY A 682 -24.48 8.85 -7.96
N THR A 683 -23.49 8.13 -7.42
CA THR A 683 -22.72 8.51 -6.24
C THR A 683 -21.25 8.17 -6.41
N TRP A 684 -20.36 9.03 -5.91
CA TRP A 684 -18.95 8.68 -5.70
C TRP A 684 -18.78 7.92 -4.37
N ARG A 685 -18.23 6.70 -4.43
CA ARG A 685 -17.75 5.92 -3.28
C ARG A 685 -16.36 6.41 -2.86
N ASN A 686 -15.48 6.64 -3.83
CA ASN A 686 -14.11 7.12 -3.62
C ASN A 686 -13.86 8.40 -4.42
N GLN A 687 -13.18 9.36 -3.79
CA GLN A 687 -12.79 10.63 -4.39
C GLN A 687 -11.33 10.92 -4.05
N PRO A 688 -10.52 11.42 -5.00
CA PRO A 688 -9.15 11.79 -4.72
C PRO A 688 -9.12 12.99 -3.76
N ALA A 689 -8.30 12.93 -2.71
CA ALA A 689 -8.22 13.96 -1.67
C ALA A 689 -7.79 15.36 -2.18
N SER A 690 -7.11 15.40 -3.33
CA SER A 690 -6.70 16.62 -4.04
C SER A 690 -7.81 17.24 -4.90
N GLY A 691 -8.94 16.54 -5.09
CA GLY A 691 -9.94 16.88 -6.10
C GLY A 691 -9.52 16.55 -7.55
N ARG A 692 -8.31 16.02 -7.76
CA ARG A 692 -7.76 15.62 -9.06
C ARG A 692 -7.28 14.18 -9.03
N GLY A 693 -7.75 13.35 -9.95
CA GLY A 693 -7.37 11.94 -10.03
C GLY A 693 -8.57 11.05 -10.32
N ILE A 694 -8.49 9.79 -9.88
CA ILE A 694 -9.53 8.80 -10.15
C ILE A 694 -10.63 8.90 -9.09
N TYR A 695 -11.82 9.27 -9.53
CA TYR A 695 -13.08 9.12 -8.83
C TYR A 695 -13.66 7.74 -9.13
N HIS A 696 -14.30 7.10 -8.16
CA HIS A 696 -14.97 5.81 -8.34
C HIS A 696 -16.32 5.78 -7.66
N GLY A 697 -17.31 5.20 -8.32
CA GLY A 697 -18.70 5.27 -7.93
C GLY A 697 -19.58 4.27 -8.64
N SER A 698 -20.88 4.33 -8.31
CA SER A 698 -21.88 3.49 -8.94
C SER A 698 -23.28 4.10 -8.89
N ALA A 699 -24.21 3.50 -9.64
CA ALA A 699 -25.64 3.78 -9.60
C ALA A 699 -26.43 2.45 -9.66
N PRO A 700 -27.53 2.30 -8.91
CA PRO A 700 -28.30 1.06 -8.95
C PRO A 700 -29.08 0.89 -10.27
N PHE A 701 -29.44 -0.34 -10.60
CA PHE A 701 -30.43 -0.58 -11.66
C PHE A 701 -31.84 -0.18 -11.22
N ASP A 702 -32.21 -0.46 -9.96
CA ASP A 702 -33.55 -0.24 -9.39
C ASP A 702 -34.71 -0.70 -10.30
N GLY A 703 -34.50 -1.85 -10.96
CA GLY A 703 -35.46 -2.45 -11.88
C GLY A 703 -35.57 -1.78 -13.27
N ALA A 704 -34.83 -0.69 -13.50
CA ALA A 704 -34.80 -0.02 -14.80
C ALA A 704 -34.11 -0.88 -15.88
N LYS A 705 -34.57 -0.71 -17.12
CA LYS A 705 -34.12 -1.44 -18.32
C LYS A 705 -34.09 -0.48 -19.50
N GLY A 706 -33.27 -0.78 -20.50
CA GLY A 706 -33.06 0.06 -21.68
C GLY A 706 -31.61 0.53 -21.82
N ASP A 707 -31.39 1.43 -22.77
CA ASP A 707 -30.06 1.97 -23.08
C ASP A 707 -29.45 2.67 -21.87
N VAL A 708 -28.13 2.53 -21.71
CA VAL A 708 -27.39 3.11 -20.58
C VAL A 708 -26.63 4.32 -21.05
N GLU A 709 -26.73 5.42 -20.30
CA GLU A 709 -25.91 6.60 -20.47
C GLU A 709 -25.31 7.02 -19.12
N VAL A 710 -23.99 7.19 -19.06
CA VAL A 710 -23.29 7.75 -17.89
C VAL A 710 -22.69 9.08 -18.31
N THR A 711 -23.13 10.15 -17.67
CA THR A 711 -22.75 11.52 -18.00
C THR A 711 -22.11 12.21 -16.80
N LEU A 712 -21.01 12.92 -17.02
CA LEU A 712 -20.37 13.75 -16.01
C LEU A 712 -20.70 15.22 -16.25
N TRP A 713 -21.17 15.88 -15.20
CA TRP A 713 -21.58 17.28 -15.22
C TRP A 713 -20.69 18.14 -14.33
N ARG A 714 -20.30 19.31 -14.82
CA ARG A 714 -19.55 20.31 -14.05
C ARG A 714 -20.12 21.69 -14.32
N GLU A 715 -20.56 22.37 -13.27
CA GLU A 715 -21.18 23.70 -13.36
C GLU A 715 -22.33 23.79 -14.40
N GLY A 716 -23.10 22.71 -14.54
CA GLY A 716 -24.19 22.60 -15.53
C GLY A 716 -23.74 22.30 -16.96
N ASN A 717 -22.43 22.21 -17.21
CA ASN A 717 -21.87 21.78 -18.49
C ASN A 717 -21.62 20.28 -18.52
N ARG A 718 -21.88 19.67 -19.67
CA ARG A 718 -21.62 18.26 -19.91
C ARG A 718 -20.17 18.05 -20.31
N ILE A 719 -19.42 17.31 -19.51
CA ILE A 719 -17.98 17.10 -19.69
C ILE A 719 -17.71 15.83 -20.50
N LEU A 720 -18.28 14.70 -20.07
CA LEU A 720 -18.17 13.42 -20.74
C LEU A 720 -19.52 12.72 -20.76
N THR A 721 -19.77 11.97 -21.83
CA THR A 721 -20.93 11.07 -21.93
C THR A 721 -20.46 9.74 -22.51
N LEU A 722 -20.69 8.67 -21.76
CA LEU A 722 -20.50 7.30 -22.20
C LEU A 722 -21.87 6.69 -22.49
N LYS A 723 -22.08 6.27 -23.73
CA LYS A 723 -23.25 5.46 -24.12
C LYS A 723 -22.87 3.99 -24.08
N GLY A 724 -23.61 3.23 -23.30
CA GLY A 724 -23.36 1.81 -23.09
C GLY A 724 -24.43 0.89 -23.66
N LYS A 725 -24.15 -0.41 -23.59
CA LYS A 725 -25.08 -1.46 -24.01
C LYS A 725 -26.32 -1.46 -23.10
N GLY A 726 -27.51 -1.59 -23.69
CA GLY A 726 -28.76 -1.57 -22.94
C GLY A 726 -28.92 -2.75 -21.98
N ILE A 727 -29.56 -2.50 -20.84
CA ILE A 727 -29.93 -3.51 -19.85
C ILE A 727 -31.26 -4.15 -20.27
N SER A 728 -31.29 -5.48 -20.39
CA SER A 728 -32.47 -6.23 -20.83
C SER A 728 -32.94 -7.25 -19.78
N GLY A 729 -34.19 -7.71 -19.89
CA GLY A 729 -34.71 -8.81 -19.07
C GLY A 729 -34.60 -10.19 -19.74
N SER A 730 -33.89 -10.29 -20.87
CA SER A 730 -33.83 -11.50 -21.69
C SER A 730 -32.42 -12.03 -21.73
N CYS A 731 -32.27 -13.36 -21.62
CA CYS A 731 -30.96 -14.00 -21.66
C CYS A 731 -30.88 -15.05 -22.77
N SER A 732 -29.68 -15.21 -23.31
CA SER A 732 -29.35 -16.29 -24.23
C SER A 732 -29.61 -17.65 -23.57
N ASN A 733 -30.43 -18.48 -24.20
CA ASN A 733 -30.79 -19.81 -23.71
C ASN A 733 -31.39 -19.84 -22.29
N GLY A 734 -31.96 -18.73 -21.81
CA GLY A 734 -32.53 -18.63 -20.46
C GLY A 734 -31.52 -18.69 -19.33
N VAL A 735 -30.21 -18.56 -19.63
CA VAL A 735 -29.11 -18.60 -18.67
C VAL A 735 -28.52 -17.21 -18.51
N GLN A 736 -28.33 -16.77 -17.27
CA GLN A 736 -27.75 -15.48 -16.93
C GLN A 736 -26.29 -15.37 -17.43
N ASN A 737 -25.97 -14.27 -18.10
CA ASN A 737 -24.58 -13.90 -18.38
C ASN A 737 -24.05 -13.04 -17.22
N TRP A 738 -23.12 -13.58 -16.44
CA TRP A 738 -22.48 -12.86 -15.33
C TRP A 738 -21.23 -12.09 -15.75
N ASN A 739 -20.88 -12.10 -17.04
CA ASN A 739 -19.85 -11.22 -17.58
C ASN A 739 -20.33 -9.75 -17.58
N ALA A 740 -19.40 -8.82 -17.40
CA ALA A 740 -19.65 -7.40 -17.52
C ALA A 740 -19.46 -6.91 -18.96
N TRP A 741 -20.29 -5.95 -19.38
CA TRP A 741 -19.96 -5.06 -20.48
C TRP A 741 -19.13 -3.90 -19.92
N VAL A 742 -18.08 -3.48 -20.62
CA VAL A 742 -17.23 -2.34 -20.23
C VAL A 742 -17.14 -1.36 -21.37
N GLY A 743 -17.30 -0.08 -21.06
CA GLY A 743 -17.12 1.00 -22.02
C GLY A 743 -16.28 2.12 -21.45
N SER A 744 -15.74 2.94 -22.33
CA SER A 744 -14.99 4.14 -21.95
C SER A 744 -15.19 5.28 -22.94
N THR A 745 -14.94 6.50 -22.46
CA THR A 745 -14.93 7.73 -23.26
C THR A 745 -13.90 8.68 -22.66
N GLN A 746 -13.35 9.57 -23.49
CA GLN A 746 -12.33 10.52 -23.09
C GLN A 746 -12.63 11.90 -23.69
N SER A 747 -12.18 12.96 -23.03
CA SER A 747 -12.30 14.34 -23.54
C SER A 747 -11.48 14.49 -24.82
N PRO A 748 -11.75 15.45 -25.71
CA PRO A 748 -10.81 15.74 -26.80
C PRO A 748 -9.40 16.01 -26.26
N SER A 749 -8.40 15.49 -26.97
CA SER A 749 -6.97 15.64 -26.65
C SER A 749 -6.45 17.06 -26.84
#